data_AF-A0A9P5R8X3-F1
#
_entry.id   AF-A0A9P5R8X3-F1
#
_cell.length_a   1.000
_cell.length_b   1.000
_cell.length_c   1.000
_cell.angle_alpha   90.00
_cell.angle_beta   90.00
_cell.angle_gamma   90.00
#
_symmetry.space_group_name_H-M   'P 1'
#
loop_
_entity.id
_entity.type
_entity.pdbx_description
1 polymer ?
#
loop_
_entity_poly.entity_id
_entity_poly.type
_entity_poly.pdbx_seq_one_letter_code
_entity_poly.pdbx_strand_id
1 'polypeptide(L)'
;MTNHPLKLLDPEVPDDDTSSTAHSAKKSEISKPTSTHSGTKSVMMTKDAPLPPLPTELNSTTSAVPAAPHTDVRPSIIVKLPEKNERIENTPQLVYCLALLLKSQEIKLNEDKQAWLQTMEQDPVEQNHIRWLTTRMVEEFVKDPFKNSIEIAEIVLLGTVLEREHYRKLLSCFVKEFDDARLLDVDLLQGLVQLVQSSSSGFLEPNDLVKILGMLRTRLAGTHQQPTEHPYHLTLAISRVLDVMADHKVKDLDRVQEHEPLSGILSGLRNSSDPYLLYQVCYAYQALQYVPDNETALQAVLRHSTGVLDGLVKVSSVIKLDLASVLEGLGSLQESLGDTFKVARTAYEGFCSLLESGRGVFDSLKEGYGSGKKLPWYTAIRAAYTFAQADQLGDLKQLVYEAPCHGDPLFQWGVCQLLGEVASDTVVDTTHRTQAIDLLGDLYKNDPSWGQDESVKIWMETIIGQLAASSDDAASTLARALLNDLKLDQGATSKLPYPLRSRLPLPAASPVLARVQSITFVEYDLHKIRLQRLKETQLPIYIPPLAKASLQARDDDLFPLMDKVQEFLASDRQVMLVLGDSGAGKSTFNTHLESELLQGYKGGGVIPLSINLPAIDQPDQDMITKQLKIYNLKDDQILELKLHRRFVLICDGYDESQQLVNLYRTNMLNQPGQWSAKMVISCRSQYLGQDYRSRFMPQSGGHYSRPATELFQEAVITPFSRAQIENYIEQYVPLEPRTWTTHDYVDRLTAIPHLMELVKNPFLLSLALEALPAVTEGQQDLSAIKLARVQLYDIFVVHWLNVNKRRLESNALSDSDRTILDQLLDAGFVSMGVDYSRRLALAIFEKQDGNPVVKYTHLSDKNTWKVKFFGPDPEVRLLRESSPVGRTGSLFKFIHRSMLEYFFSRIVYEPSSQGDDDGFGPQVDSASSTTQSLDPNGPFFEFNLVGEPSIIQFLCDRVKQHSGFEKQLRAVVEQSKTDASAAIAATNAMSILVRAGIRFNGLDLRGIKIPGADLSDGQFDSAQMQKADLHGPY
;
A
#
# COMPACT_ATOMS: atom_id res chain seq x y z
N MET A 1 39.70 18.02 39.39
CA MET A 1 40.58 17.26 40.31
C MET A 1 40.96 15.94 39.61
N THR A 2 42.19 15.49 39.87
CA THR A 2 42.70 14.08 39.81
C THR A 2 41.69 12.94 39.55
N ASN A 3 41.95 11.90 38.74
CA ASN A 3 43.21 11.50 38.07
C ASN A 3 43.05 10.74 36.72
N HIS A 4 44.07 10.99 35.90
CA HIS A 4 44.51 10.55 34.57
C HIS A 4 44.57 9.04 34.17
N PRO A 5 44.99 8.72 32.90
CA PRO A 5 44.66 7.48 32.15
C PRO A 5 45.93 6.80 31.53
N LEU A 6 45.83 6.19 30.33
CA LEU A 6 46.77 6.10 29.16
C LEU A 6 46.51 4.79 28.35
N LYS A 7 46.19 4.83 27.04
CA LYS A 7 47.04 4.86 25.79
C LYS A 7 47.68 3.50 25.42
N LEU A 8 47.28 2.87 24.30
CA LEU A 8 47.75 3.00 22.89
C LEU A 8 49.09 2.29 22.59
N LEU A 9 49.11 1.36 21.62
CA LEU A 9 50.07 1.28 20.47
C LEU A 9 49.90 -0.02 19.62
N ASP A 10 49.82 0.15 18.30
CA ASP A 10 50.19 -0.80 17.22
C ASP A 10 51.67 -0.52 16.78
N PRO A 11 52.35 -1.20 15.79
CA PRO A 11 51.85 -2.12 14.75
C PRO A 11 52.75 -3.34 14.31
N GLU A 12 52.19 -4.17 13.39
CA GLU A 12 52.78 -4.87 12.21
C GLU A 12 54.09 -5.76 12.22
N VAL A 13 53.92 -7.06 11.82
CA VAL A 13 54.64 -7.81 10.70
C VAL A 13 56.17 -8.13 10.87
N PRO A 14 56.85 -9.14 10.21
CA PRO A 14 56.47 -10.28 9.31
C PRO A 14 57.00 -11.73 9.67
N ASP A 15 56.53 -12.73 8.90
CA ASP A 15 57.15 -13.92 8.23
C ASP A 15 58.04 -15.06 8.86
N ASP A 16 57.99 -16.20 8.13
CA ASP A 16 58.93 -17.34 7.90
C ASP A 16 59.25 -18.50 8.90
N ASP A 17 58.51 -19.61 8.70
CA ASP A 17 58.92 -20.90 8.06
C ASP A 17 59.82 -21.99 8.76
N THR A 18 59.54 -23.25 8.35
CA THR A 18 60.32 -24.51 8.39
C THR A 18 60.48 -25.37 9.68
N SER A 19 59.86 -26.57 9.61
CA SER A 19 60.47 -27.89 9.95
C SER A 19 60.74 -28.25 11.44
N SER A 20 60.97 -29.51 11.86
CA SER A 20 60.48 -30.84 11.41
C SER A 20 60.83 -31.92 12.46
N THR A 21 60.21 -33.11 12.45
CA THR A 21 60.83 -34.37 12.90
C THR A 21 60.04 -35.60 12.46
N ALA A 22 60.71 -36.71 12.13
CA ALA A 22 60.06 -37.99 11.74
C ALA A 22 61.00 -39.21 11.90
N HIS A 23 60.44 -40.37 12.28
CA HIS A 23 61.04 -41.71 12.39
C HIS A 23 59.88 -42.74 12.36
N SER A 24 59.96 -44.02 11.91
CA SER A 24 60.94 -44.87 11.18
C SER A 24 60.23 -46.23 10.88
N ALA A 25 60.65 -47.21 10.05
CA ALA A 25 61.77 -47.44 9.12
C ALA A 25 61.50 -48.67 8.19
N LYS A 26 62.26 -48.81 7.08
CA LYS A 26 62.89 -50.02 6.43
C LYS A 26 62.14 -51.38 6.35
N LYS A 27 62.24 -52.23 5.30
CA LYS A 27 63.19 -52.44 4.14
C LYS A 27 62.38 -52.93 2.89
N SER A 28 62.79 -53.56 1.76
CA SER A 28 63.99 -54.24 1.15
C SER A 28 63.84 -54.18 -0.42
N GLU A 29 64.81 -54.36 -1.35
CA GLU A 29 65.58 -55.55 -1.86
C GLU A 29 64.71 -56.69 -2.49
N ILE A 30 65.04 -57.39 -3.62
CA ILE A 30 66.28 -57.47 -4.46
C ILE A 30 66.04 -58.08 -5.91
N SER A 31 66.99 -57.91 -6.87
CA SER A 31 67.23 -58.67 -8.15
C SER A 31 66.47 -58.38 -9.50
N LYS A 32 67.04 -58.93 -10.61
CA LYS A 32 66.78 -58.91 -12.09
C LYS A 32 67.42 -60.22 -12.70
N PRO A 33 67.27 -60.72 -13.99
CA PRO A 33 67.25 -59.98 -15.29
C PRO A 33 66.58 -60.62 -16.58
N THR A 34 66.76 -59.96 -17.75
CA THR A 34 66.93 -60.46 -19.17
C THR A 34 65.86 -61.16 -20.08
N SER A 35 65.57 -60.50 -21.24
CA SER A 35 65.47 -61.01 -22.65
C SER A 35 64.33 -61.97 -23.09
N THR A 36 63.93 -62.20 -24.38
CA THR A 36 64.53 -62.09 -25.75
C THR A 36 63.51 -61.71 -26.90
N HIS A 37 63.96 -61.62 -28.17
CA HIS A 37 63.22 -61.18 -29.40
C HIS A 37 62.42 -62.24 -30.22
N SER A 38 61.38 -61.78 -30.93
CA SER A 38 61.00 -62.08 -32.36
C SER A 38 59.81 -61.17 -32.76
N GLY A 39 59.41 -60.84 -34.00
CA GLY A 39 59.68 -61.37 -35.37
C GLY A 39 58.44 -62.12 -35.91
N THR A 40 57.84 -61.87 -37.10
CA THR A 40 58.17 -60.95 -38.22
C THR A 40 56.97 -60.80 -39.22
N LYS A 41 56.86 -59.66 -39.94
CA LYS A 41 56.42 -59.46 -41.37
C LYS A 41 55.21 -60.25 -41.97
N SER A 42 54.17 -59.58 -42.55
CA SER A 42 54.05 -59.12 -43.98
C SER A 42 53.22 -60.11 -44.87
N VAL A 43 52.44 -59.79 -45.93
CA VAL A 43 52.16 -58.55 -46.70
C VAL A 43 50.82 -58.61 -47.50
N MET A 44 50.37 -57.44 -48.03
CA MET A 44 49.42 -57.06 -49.13
C MET A 44 48.79 -58.18 -50.03
N MET A 45 47.60 -58.01 -50.67
CA MET A 45 47.24 -56.93 -51.62
C MET A 45 45.72 -56.72 -51.88
N THR A 46 45.32 -55.43 -51.90
CA THR A 46 44.55 -54.66 -52.93
C THR A 46 43.50 -55.38 -53.82
N LYS A 47 42.31 -54.84 -54.11
CA LYS A 47 41.99 -53.51 -54.71
C LYS A 47 40.50 -53.13 -54.46
N ASP A 48 39.97 -51.91 -54.65
CA ASP A 48 40.46 -50.50 -54.76
C ASP A 48 39.23 -49.53 -54.68
N ALA A 49 39.50 -48.21 -54.65
CA ALA A 49 38.65 -47.03 -54.98
C ALA A 49 38.13 -46.16 -53.79
N PRO A 50 38.03 -44.81 -53.95
CA PRO A 50 38.37 -43.90 -52.83
C PRO A 50 37.21 -43.17 -52.14
N LEU A 51 37.45 -42.78 -50.88
CA LEU A 51 36.69 -41.78 -50.12
C LEU A 51 37.49 -40.48 -49.96
N PRO A 52 36.86 -39.29 -49.96
CA PRO A 52 37.53 -38.01 -49.74
C PRO A 52 37.86 -37.75 -48.24
N PRO A 53 38.82 -36.84 -47.94
CA PRO A 53 39.33 -36.62 -46.58
C PRO A 53 38.49 -35.64 -45.73
N LEU A 54 38.81 -35.58 -44.42
CA LEU A 54 38.24 -34.63 -43.46
C LEU A 54 38.52 -33.15 -43.84
N PRO A 55 37.55 -32.25 -43.64
CA PRO A 55 37.80 -30.88 -43.21
C PRO A 55 37.86 -30.79 -41.67
N THR A 56 38.70 -29.89 -41.15
CA THR A 56 38.79 -29.56 -39.72
C THR A 56 37.91 -28.36 -39.39
N GLU A 57 37.30 -28.36 -38.19
CA GLU A 57 36.68 -27.23 -37.47
C GLU A 57 35.89 -26.17 -38.26
N LEU A 58 34.57 -26.19 -38.10
CA LEU A 58 33.76 -24.97 -38.02
C LEU A 58 32.49 -25.23 -37.20
N ASN A 59 32.03 -24.19 -36.49
CA ASN A 59 30.96 -24.30 -35.49
C ASN A 59 29.61 -24.73 -36.11
N SER A 60 29.03 -25.81 -35.60
CA SER A 60 27.60 -26.11 -35.77
C SER A 60 26.99 -26.47 -34.43
N THR A 61 25.98 -25.71 -34.03
CA THR A 61 25.15 -25.96 -32.84
C THR A 61 24.65 -27.40 -32.80
N THR A 62 25.13 -28.19 -31.85
CA THR A 62 24.39 -29.35 -31.38
C THR A 62 23.13 -28.83 -30.69
N SER A 63 22.00 -28.85 -31.39
CA SER A 63 20.70 -28.70 -30.76
C SER A 63 20.56 -29.81 -29.72
N ALA A 64 20.66 -29.46 -28.44
CA ALA A 64 20.23 -30.38 -27.39
C ALA A 64 18.77 -30.70 -27.68
N VAL A 65 18.47 -31.98 -27.92
CA VAL A 65 17.09 -32.47 -27.81
C VAL A 65 16.63 -32.07 -26.41
N PRO A 66 15.47 -31.41 -26.25
CA PRO A 66 15.01 -31.01 -24.92
C PRO A 66 14.98 -32.23 -24.01
N ALA A 67 15.61 -32.14 -22.84
CA ALA A 67 15.25 -33.05 -21.75
C ALA A 67 13.75 -32.89 -21.51
N ALA A 68 13.04 -34.01 -21.29
CA ALA A 68 11.58 -33.97 -21.16
C ALA A 68 11.16 -32.91 -20.13
N PRO A 69 10.08 -32.13 -20.40
CA PRO A 69 9.71 -31.01 -19.56
C PRO A 69 9.45 -31.51 -18.14
N HIS A 70 10.21 -31.00 -17.18
CA HIS A 70 9.86 -31.10 -15.76
C HIS A 70 8.63 -30.22 -15.54
N THR A 71 7.45 -30.78 -15.83
CA THR A 71 6.15 -30.11 -15.74
C THR A 71 5.85 -29.77 -14.28
N ASP A 72 6.22 -28.56 -13.86
CA ASP A 72 5.97 -28.02 -12.52
C ASP A 72 4.49 -27.57 -12.35
N VAL A 73 3.60 -28.50 -12.72
CA VAL A 73 2.14 -28.42 -12.68
C VAL A 73 1.69 -28.79 -11.27
N ARG A 74 1.92 -27.83 -10.36
CA ARG A 74 1.39 -27.86 -9.00
C ARG A 74 -0.12 -27.55 -9.05
N PRO A 75 -0.96 -28.20 -8.23
CA PRO A 75 -2.41 -28.06 -8.34
C PRO A 75 -2.86 -26.61 -8.13
N SER A 76 -3.76 -26.15 -9.00
CA SER A 76 -4.17 -24.75 -9.05
C SER A 76 -5.22 -24.44 -7.98
N ILE A 77 -4.78 -23.94 -6.82
CA ILE A 77 -5.68 -23.39 -5.80
C ILE A 77 -6.38 -22.14 -6.37
N ILE A 78 -7.62 -22.28 -6.84
CA ILE A 78 -8.41 -21.17 -7.38
C ILE A 78 -9.04 -20.39 -6.22
N VAL A 79 -8.53 -19.20 -5.93
CA VAL A 79 -9.05 -18.27 -4.92
C VAL A 79 -9.36 -16.91 -5.56
N LYS A 80 -10.34 -16.16 -5.03
CA LYS A 80 -10.55 -14.74 -5.39
C LYS A 80 -9.26 -13.97 -5.12
N LEU A 81 -8.80 -13.16 -6.08
CA LEU A 81 -7.70 -12.24 -5.83
C LEU A 81 -8.14 -11.10 -4.90
N PRO A 82 -7.25 -10.62 -4.02
CA PRO A 82 -7.53 -9.46 -3.18
C PRO A 82 -7.57 -8.18 -4.04
N GLU A 83 -8.48 -7.28 -3.69
CA GLU A 83 -8.54 -5.92 -4.24
C GLU A 83 -7.36 -5.07 -3.73
N LYS A 84 -7.10 -3.92 -4.35
CA LYS A 84 -5.93 -3.11 -3.99
C LYS A 84 -6.00 -2.63 -2.54
N ASN A 85 -4.95 -2.95 -1.76
CA ASN A 85 -4.82 -2.71 -0.31
C ASN A 85 -5.75 -3.57 0.58
N GLU A 86 -6.50 -4.52 0.02
CA GLU A 86 -7.33 -5.48 0.76
C GLU A 86 -6.45 -6.44 1.59
N ARG A 87 -6.97 -6.89 2.74
CA ARG A 87 -6.24 -7.82 3.62
C ARG A 87 -6.37 -9.24 3.07
N ILE A 88 -5.24 -9.94 2.93
CA ILE A 88 -5.22 -11.37 2.59
C ILE A 88 -6.06 -12.15 3.61
N GLU A 89 -7.11 -12.82 3.16
CA GLU A 89 -8.10 -13.49 4.00
C GLU A 89 -7.56 -14.77 4.65
N ASN A 90 -6.78 -15.54 3.90
CA ASN A 90 -6.36 -16.89 4.25
C ASN A 90 -5.06 -17.30 3.53
N THR A 91 -4.38 -18.31 4.06
CA THR A 91 -3.08 -18.79 3.55
C THR A 91 -3.15 -19.37 2.12
N PRO A 92 -4.21 -20.11 1.70
CA PRO A 92 -4.42 -20.45 0.29
C PRO A 92 -4.41 -19.23 -0.65
N GLN A 93 -5.03 -18.11 -0.27
CA GLN A 93 -4.99 -16.85 -1.04
C GLN A 93 -3.57 -16.27 -1.10
N LEU A 94 -2.82 -16.31 0.01
CA LEU A 94 -1.42 -15.86 0.06
C LEU A 94 -0.52 -16.65 -0.90
N VAL A 95 -0.63 -17.99 -0.87
CA VAL A 95 0.10 -18.90 -1.77
C VAL A 95 -0.25 -18.60 -3.22
N TYR A 96 -1.52 -18.38 -3.54
CA TYR A 96 -1.96 -18.06 -4.89
C TYR A 96 -1.41 -16.71 -5.39
N CYS A 97 -1.40 -15.68 -4.54
CA CYS A 97 -0.80 -14.38 -4.87
C CYS A 97 0.70 -14.49 -5.15
N LEU A 98 1.45 -15.23 -4.34
CA LEU A 98 2.88 -15.47 -4.56
C LEU A 98 3.16 -16.32 -5.79
N ALA A 99 2.37 -17.37 -6.05
CA ALA A 99 2.50 -18.20 -7.23
C ALA A 99 2.34 -17.38 -8.53
N LEU A 100 1.44 -16.38 -8.55
CA LEU A 100 1.30 -15.46 -9.68
C LEU A 100 2.48 -14.50 -9.81
N LEU A 101 2.98 -13.93 -8.71
CA LEU A 101 4.18 -13.08 -8.70
C LEU A 101 5.46 -13.83 -9.12
N LEU A 102 5.49 -15.16 -9.00
CA LEU A 102 6.60 -16.03 -9.42
C LEU A 102 6.47 -16.55 -10.85
N LYS A 103 5.25 -16.79 -11.37
CA LYS A 103 5.00 -17.40 -12.70
C LYS A 103 4.79 -16.39 -13.85
N SER A 104 5.38 -15.20 -13.78
CA SER A 104 5.07 -14.05 -14.65
C SER A 104 5.48 -14.15 -16.14
N GLN A 105 5.98 -15.30 -16.63
CA GLN A 105 6.48 -15.44 -18.01
C GLN A 105 5.97 -16.63 -18.84
N GLU A 106 5.30 -17.65 -18.26
CA GLU A 106 5.12 -18.95 -18.96
C GLU A 106 3.67 -19.45 -19.15
N ILE A 107 2.63 -18.69 -18.77
CA ILE A 107 1.22 -19.13 -18.90
C ILE A 107 0.35 -18.06 -19.57
N LYS A 108 -0.62 -18.47 -20.40
CA LYS A 108 -1.73 -17.61 -20.83
C LYS A 108 -2.66 -17.29 -19.65
N LEU A 109 -2.32 -16.27 -18.87
CA LEU A 109 -3.21 -15.72 -17.83
C LEU A 109 -4.42 -15.02 -18.48
N ASN A 110 -5.59 -15.11 -17.83
CA ASN A 110 -6.78 -14.32 -18.17
C ASN A 110 -6.62 -12.84 -17.76
N GLU A 111 -7.50 -12.00 -18.31
CA GLU A 111 -7.45 -10.55 -18.18
C GLU A 111 -7.42 -10.08 -16.71
N ASP A 112 -8.22 -10.68 -15.82
CA ASP A 112 -8.24 -10.31 -14.38
C ASP A 112 -6.89 -10.50 -13.69
N LYS A 113 -6.20 -11.61 -13.98
CA LYS A 113 -4.87 -11.91 -13.41
C LYS A 113 -3.79 -11.00 -14.00
N GLN A 114 -3.91 -10.63 -15.27
CA GLN A 114 -3.01 -9.65 -15.89
C GLN A 114 -3.20 -8.25 -15.30
N ALA A 115 -4.44 -7.80 -15.10
CA ALA A 115 -4.76 -6.51 -14.48
C ALA A 115 -4.26 -6.43 -13.03
N TRP A 116 -4.40 -7.53 -12.25
CA TRP A 116 -3.84 -7.62 -10.90
C TRP A 116 -2.31 -7.57 -10.89
N LEU A 117 -1.64 -8.30 -11.79
CA LEU A 117 -0.17 -8.26 -11.92
C LEU A 117 0.33 -6.86 -12.30
N GLN A 118 -0.28 -6.19 -13.29
CA GLN A 118 0.06 -4.81 -13.65
C GLN A 118 -0.16 -3.82 -12.48
N THR A 119 -1.18 -4.04 -11.65
CA THR A 119 -1.42 -3.25 -10.44
C THR A 119 -0.34 -3.47 -9.38
N MET A 120 0.17 -4.70 -9.25
CA MET A 120 1.24 -5.06 -8.32
C MET A 120 2.64 -4.65 -8.81
N GLU A 121 2.90 -4.63 -10.12
CA GLU A 121 4.14 -4.07 -10.69
C GLU A 121 4.29 -2.57 -10.36
N GLN A 122 3.18 -1.85 -10.26
CA GLN A 122 3.14 -0.44 -9.86
C GLN A 122 3.21 -0.23 -8.33
N ASP A 123 3.14 -1.30 -7.53
CA ASP A 123 3.17 -1.22 -6.06
C ASP A 123 4.19 -2.20 -5.43
N PRO A 124 5.49 -1.85 -5.46
CA PRO A 124 6.53 -2.68 -4.87
C PRO A 124 6.45 -2.79 -3.34
N VAL A 125 5.65 -1.95 -2.65
CA VAL A 125 5.47 -2.05 -1.20
C VAL A 125 4.49 -3.18 -0.87
N GLU A 126 3.37 -3.29 -1.59
CA GLU A 126 2.43 -4.41 -1.45
C GLU A 126 3.08 -5.75 -1.85
N GLN A 127 3.89 -5.80 -2.92
CA GLN A 127 4.69 -7.00 -3.23
C GLN A 127 5.61 -7.42 -2.08
N ASN A 128 6.29 -6.46 -1.45
CA ASN A 128 7.21 -6.74 -0.35
C ASN A 128 6.48 -7.11 0.94
N HIS A 129 5.28 -6.56 1.19
CA HIS A 129 4.39 -6.99 2.26
C HIS A 129 3.93 -8.45 2.06
N ILE A 130 3.52 -8.83 0.84
CA ILE A 130 3.15 -10.22 0.50
C ILE A 130 4.32 -11.19 0.75
N ARG A 131 5.55 -10.86 0.32
CA ARG A 131 6.75 -11.67 0.62
C ARG A 131 7.05 -11.71 2.14
N TRP A 132 6.94 -10.58 2.83
CA TRP A 132 7.18 -10.45 4.27
C TRP A 132 6.22 -11.33 5.09
N LEU A 133 4.93 -11.39 4.74
CA LEU A 133 3.94 -12.27 5.39
C LEU A 133 4.42 -13.73 5.39
N THR A 134 4.79 -14.25 4.22
CA THR A 134 5.25 -15.64 4.06
C THR A 134 6.57 -15.91 4.79
N THR A 135 7.53 -14.97 4.77
CA THR A 135 8.75 -15.07 5.60
C THR A 135 8.43 -15.12 7.09
N ARG A 136 7.54 -14.24 7.58
CA ARG A 136 7.15 -14.16 8.99
C ARG A 136 6.35 -15.38 9.44
N MET A 137 5.53 -15.98 8.59
CA MET A 137 4.83 -17.23 8.91
C MET A 137 5.80 -18.37 9.20
N VAL A 138 6.86 -18.51 8.41
CA VAL A 138 7.91 -19.50 8.71
C VAL A 138 8.63 -19.16 10.01
N GLU A 139 9.00 -17.88 10.24
CA GLU A 139 9.65 -17.50 11.50
C GLU A 139 8.79 -17.77 12.75
N GLU A 140 7.50 -17.41 12.74
CA GLU A 140 6.62 -17.62 13.89
C GLU A 140 6.31 -19.11 14.11
N PHE A 141 6.07 -19.87 13.04
CA PHE A 141 5.91 -21.33 13.14
C PHE A 141 7.18 -21.99 13.71
N VAL A 142 8.38 -21.57 13.30
CA VAL A 142 9.65 -22.11 13.83
C VAL A 142 9.87 -21.74 15.30
N LYS A 143 9.38 -20.57 15.76
CA LYS A 143 9.45 -20.16 17.18
C LYS A 143 8.46 -20.92 18.07
N ASP A 144 7.33 -21.36 17.53
CA ASP A 144 6.23 -21.91 18.31
C ASP A 144 6.56 -23.32 18.86
N PRO A 145 6.60 -23.53 20.19
CA PRO A 145 6.88 -24.83 20.78
C PRO A 145 5.69 -25.82 20.72
N PHE A 146 4.49 -25.39 20.34
CA PHE A 146 3.27 -26.21 20.36
C PHE A 146 2.48 -26.12 19.05
N LYS A 147 3.03 -26.74 18.00
CA LYS A 147 2.40 -26.83 16.67
C LYS A 147 1.21 -27.79 16.69
N ASN A 148 0.07 -27.37 16.18
CA ASN A 148 -1.09 -28.24 15.95
C ASN A 148 -1.29 -28.59 14.46
N SER A 149 -2.11 -29.60 14.18
CA SER A 149 -2.30 -30.14 12.82
C SER A 149 -2.82 -29.11 11.79
N ILE A 150 -3.59 -28.10 12.21
CA ILE A 150 -4.04 -27.01 11.33
C ILE A 150 -2.87 -26.10 10.94
N GLU A 151 -1.97 -25.82 11.87
CA GLU A 151 -0.77 -24.99 11.65
C GLU A 151 0.27 -25.72 10.81
N ILE A 152 0.42 -27.03 11.02
CA ILE A 152 1.25 -27.92 10.20
C ILE A 152 0.71 -27.94 8.76
N ALA A 153 -0.60 -28.14 8.56
CA ALA A 153 -1.23 -28.08 7.24
C ALA A 153 -1.08 -26.69 6.59
N GLU A 154 -1.25 -25.61 7.36
CA GLU A 154 -1.11 -24.23 6.88
C GLU A 154 0.30 -23.90 6.40
N ILE A 155 1.33 -24.19 7.19
CA ILE A 155 2.70 -23.81 6.84
C ILE A 155 3.25 -24.64 5.68
N VAL A 156 2.81 -25.90 5.54
CA VAL A 156 3.26 -26.82 4.49
C VAL A 156 2.79 -26.36 3.10
N LEU A 157 1.64 -25.66 2.99
CA LEU A 157 1.21 -25.04 1.73
C LEU A 157 2.22 -24.02 1.20
N LEU A 158 2.87 -23.24 2.09
CA LEU A 158 3.89 -22.26 1.72
C LEU A 158 5.12 -22.93 1.06
N GLY A 159 5.38 -24.22 1.33
CA GLY A 159 6.51 -24.98 0.77
C GLY A 159 6.62 -24.87 -0.76
N THR A 160 5.49 -24.72 -1.44
CA THR A 160 5.39 -24.57 -2.91
C THR A 160 5.83 -23.21 -3.46
N VAL A 161 5.91 -22.16 -2.63
CA VAL A 161 6.17 -20.76 -3.03
C VAL A 161 7.26 -20.07 -2.20
N LEU A 162 7.85 -20.76 -1.22
CA LEU A 162 8.92 -20.23 -0.37
C LEU A 162 10.22 -20.02 -1.14
N GLU A 163 10.97 -18.98 -0.77
CA GLU A 163 12.37 -18.81 -1.18
C GLU A 163 13.27 -19.85 -0.50
N ARG A 164 14.37 -20.24 -1.16
CA ARG A 164 15.24 -21.35 -0.72
C ARG A 164 15.69 -21.26 0.74
N GLU A 165 16.05 -20.07 1.23
CA GLU A 165 16.47 -19.88 2.63
C GLU A 165 15.33 -20.22 3.62
N HIS A 166 14.13 -19.70 3.35
CA HIS A 166 12.96 -19.91 4.20
C HIS A 166 12.41 -21.34 4.09
N TYR A 167 12.50 -21.95 2.91
CA TYR A 167 12.26 -23.38 2.74
C TYR A 167 13.25 -24.25 3.55
N ARG A 168 14.56 -23.96 3.50
CA ARG A 168 15.57 -24.70 4.32
C ARG A 168 15.33 -24.54 5.82
N LYS A 169 14.97 -23.34 6.30
CA LYS A 169 14.56 -23.10 7.70
C LYS A 169 13.36 -23.98 8.09
N LEU A 170 12.32 -24.00 7.27
CA LEU A 170 11.10 -24.78 7.52
C LEU A 170 11.39 -26.30 7.52
N LEU A 171 12.09 -26.80 6.50
CA LEU A 171 12.48 -28.21 6.42
C LEU A 171 13.33 -28.64 7.63
N SER A 172 14.29 -27.82 8.04
CA SER A 172 15.11 -28.10 9.24
C SER A 172 14.31 -28.11 10.53
N CYS A 173 13.18 -27.40 10.61
CA CYS A 173 12.26 -27.46 11.75
C CYS A 173 11.55 -28.81 11.79
N PHE A 174 10.88 -29.20 10.70
CA PHE A 174 10.18 -30.48 10.57
C PHE A 174 11.09 -31.69 10.82
N VAL A 175 12.31 -31.68 10.25
CA VAL A 175 13.29 -32.77 10.48
C VAL A 175 13.69 -32.86 11.94
N LYS A 176 13.96 -31.73 12.61
CA LYS A 176 14.33 -31.72 14.05
C LYS A 176 13.17 -32.19 14.93
N GLU A 177 11.97 -31.70 14.69
CA GLU A 177 10.80 -31.99 15.53
C GLU A 177 10.36 -33.44 15.37
N PHE A 178 10.48 -34.01 14.16
CA PHE A 178 10.23 -35.43 13.93
C PHE A 178 11.32 -36.34 14.54
N ASP A 179 12.54 -35.84 14.78
CA ASP A 179 13.58 -36.55 15.55
C ASP A 179 13.29 -36.49 17.07
N ASP A 180 12.98 -35.29 17.58
CA ASP A 180 12.72 -35.02 19.02
C ASP A 180 11.41 -35.68 19.55
N ALA A 181 10.41 -35.90 18.69
CA ALA A 181 9.07 -36.34 19.10
C ALA A 181 9.08 -37.76 19.73
N ARG A 182 8.61 -37.91 20.98
CA ARG A 182 8.64 -39.21 21.68
C ARG A 182 7.61 -40.25 21.20
N LEU A 183 6.60 -39.82 20.46
CA LEU A 183 5.59 -40.67 19.84
C LEU A 183 5.64 -40.46 18.32
N LEU A 184 4.89 -41.27 17.56
CA LEU A 184 4.69 -41.02 16.14
C LEU A 184 3.61 -39.94 15.97
N ASP A 185 4.02 -38.75 15.53
CA ASP A 185 3.11 -37.72 15.06
C ASP A 185 2.89 -37.90 13.55
N VAL A 186 1.65 -38.18 13.15
CA VAL A 186 1.30 -38.50 11.76
C VAL A 186 1.15 -37.23 10.91
N ASP A 187 0.66 -36.12 11.49
CA ASP A 187 0.52 -34.84 10.79
C ASP A 187 1.91 -34.24 10.50
N LEU A 188 2.81 -34.28 11.48
CA LEU A 188 4.20 -33.83 11.33
C LEU A 188 4.97 -34.68 10.31
N LEU A 189 4.77 -36.01 10.34
CA LEU A 189 5.33 -36.93 9.35
C LEU A 189 4.83 -36.61 7.94
N GLN A 190 3.52 -36.42 7.78
CA GLN A 190 2.91 -36.14 6.49
C GLN A 190 3.33 -34.76 5.96
N GLY A 191 3.46 -33.75 6.83
CA GLY A 191 3.98 -32.44 6.49
C GLY A 191 5.45 -32.47 6.04
N LEU A 192 6.31 -33.24 6.72
CA LEU A 192 7.70 -33.46 6.31
C LEU A 192 7.79 -34.10 4.91
N VAL A 193 7.01 -35.17 4.67
CA VAL A 193 6.94 -35.83 3.35
C VAL A 193 6.42 -34.87 2.27
N GLN A 194 5.39 -34.07 2.58
CA GLN A 194 4.79 -33.12 1.63
C GLN A 194 5.73 -31.95 1.31
N LEU A 195 6.54 -31.47 2.27
CA LEU A 195 7.61 -30.49 2.00
C LEU A 195 8.69 -31.07 1.08
N VAL A 196 9.12 -32.31 1.31
CA VAL A 196 10.09 -33.01 0.45
C VAL A 196 9.54 -33.22 -0.96
N GLN A 197 8.27 -33.62 -1.10
CA GLN A 197 7.60 -33.76 -2.40
C GLN A 197 7.34 -32.45 -3.16
N SER A 198 7.25 -31.32 -2.45
CA SER A 198 6.97 -30.00 -3.04
C SER A 198 8.22 -29.13 -3.24
N SER A 199 9.41 -29.69 -2.99
CA SER A 199 10.67 -28.97 -3.12
C SER A 199 10.92 -28.54 -4.57
N SER A 200 11.27 -27.28 -4.79
CA SER A 200 11.74 -26.80 -6.09
C SER A 200 13.19 -27.28 -6.36
N SER A 201 13.56 -27.43 -7.64
CA SER A 201 14.87 -27.98 -8.02
C SER A 201 16.04 -27.25 -7.34
N GLY A 202 16.97 -28.01 -6.77
CA GLY A 202 18.12 -27.50 -6.01
C GLY A 202 17.83 -26.99 -4.59
N PHE A 203 16.60 -27.13 -4.08
CA PHE A 203 16.29 -26.74 -2.70
C PHE A 203 16.74 -27.80 -1.69
N LEU A 204 16.60 -29.10 -2.01
CA LEU A 204 17.14 -30.21 -1.22
C LEU A 204 18.64 -30.39 -1.47
N GLU A 205 19.40 -30.63 -0.41
CA GLU A 205 20.78 -31.11 -0.49
C GLU A 205 20.78 -32.66 -0.51
N PRO A 206 21.71 -33.35 -1.20
CA PRO A 206 21.71 -34.81 -1.31
C PRO A 206 21.66 -35.56 0.03
N ASN A 207 22.26 -34.97 1.07
CA ASN A 207 22.32 -35.50 2.43
C ASN A 207 21.02 -35.27 3.23
N ASP A 208 20.12 -34.37 2.82
CA ASP A 208 18.83 -34.17 3.52
C ASP A 208 17.96 -35.44 3.41
N LEU A 209 17.83 -35.98 2.19
CA LEU A 209 17.03 -37.18 1.91
C LEU A 209 17.57 -38.42 2.62
N VAL A 210 18.91 -38.58 2.68
CA VAL A 210 19.57 -39.69 3.38
C VAL A 210 19.31 -39.62 4.89
N LYS A 211 19.41 -38.43 5.51
CA LYS A 211 19.08 -38.24 6.94
C LYS A 211 17.63 -38.56 7.25
N ILE A 212 16.70 -38.06 6.43
CA ILE A 212 15.26 -38.31 6.59
C ILE A 212 14.98 -39.82 6.47
N LEU A 213 15.56 -40.50 5.49
CA LEU A 213 15.41 -41.94 5.31
C LEU A 213 15.96 -42.74 6.50
N GLY A 214 17.14 -42.40 7.02
CA GLY A 214 17.73 -43.03 8.20
C GLY A 214 16.91 -42.82 9.49
N MET A 215 16.30 -41.64 9.64
CA MET A 215 15.40 -41.31 10.74
C MET A 215 14.09 -42.12 10.67
N LEU A 216 13.46 -42.18 9.50
CA LEU A 216 12.28 -43.01 9.24
C LEU A 216 12.57 -44.51 9.44
N ARG A 217 13.73 -44.99 8.97
CA ARG A 217 14.24 -46.35 9.17
C ARG A 217 14.36 -46.69 10.66
N THR A 218 14.90 -45.77 11.45
CA THR A 218 15.05 -45.93 12.92
C THR A 218 13.70 -45.94 13.63
N ARG A 219 12.78 -45.06 13.24
CA ARG A 219 11.38 -45.03 13.72
C ARG A 219 10.63 -46.33 13.41
N LEU A 220 10.78 -46.86 12.19
CA LEU A 220 10.13 -48.10 11.76
C LEU A 220 10.68 -49.31 12.54
N ALA A 221 12.01 -49.39 12.70
CA ALA A 221 12.65 -50.41 13.52
C ALA A 221 12.12 -50.47 14.97
N GLY A 222 11.86 -49.29 15.57
CA GLY A 222 11.30 -49.18 16.93
C GLY A 222 9.80 -49.47 17.06
N THR A 223 9.04 -49.49 15.96
CA THR A 223 7.56 -49.60 15.98
C THR A 223 7.01 -50.96 15.55
N HIS A 224 7.86 -51.92 15.17
CA HIS A 224 7.48 -53.29 14.76
C HIS A 224 6.69 -54.13 15.80
N GLN A 225 6.45 -53.62 17.01
CA GLN A 225 5.67 -54.28 18.07
C GLN A 225 4.36 -53.53 18.43
N GLN A 226 3.99 -52.51 17.65
CA GLN A 226 2.79 -51.69 17.84
C GLN A 226 1.69 -52.04 16.81
N PRO A 227 0.46 -51.49 16.92
CA PRO A 227 -0.59 -51.68 15.91
C PRO A 227 -0.12 -51.30 14.50
N THR A 228 -0.67 -51.95 13.47
CA THR A 228 -0.23 -51.85 12.06
C THR A 228 -0.29 -50.44 11.46
N GLU A 229 -1.07 -49.55 12.08
CA GLU A 229 -1.19 -48.12 11.78
C GLU A 229 0.16 -47.38 11.77
N HIS A 230 0.97 -47.48 12.83
CA HIS A 230 2.25 -46.78 12.89
C HIS A 230 3.27 -47.29 11.85
N PRO A 231 3.47 -48.60 11.66
CA PRO A 231 4.27 -49.13 10.56
C PRO A 231 3.74 -48.74 9.17
N TYR A 232 2.43 -48.63 8.95
CA TYR A 232 1.84 -48.22 7.67
C TYR A 232 2.26 -46.79 7.31
N HIS A 233 2.02 -45.83 8.22
CA HIS A 233 2.36 -44.42 7.96
C HIS A 233 3.87 -44.23 7.74
N LEU A 234 4.71 -44.89 8.52
CA LEU A 234 6.17 -44.86 8.35
C LEU A 234 6.62 -45.51 7.04
N THR A 235 6.03 -46.62 6.63
CA THR A 235 6.36 -47.30 5.36
C THR A 235 5.90 -46.47 4.16
N LEU A 236 4.70 -45.87 4.20
CA LEU A 236 4.21 -44.95 3.18
C LEU A 236 5.13 -43.72 3.06
N ALA A 237 5.58 -43.14 4.17
CA ALA A 237 6.55 -42.04 4.16
C ALA A 237 7.89 -42.45 3.52
N ILE A 238 8.40 -43.65 3.84
CA ILE A 238 9.60 -44.21 3.21
C ILE A 238 9.40 -44.38 1.71
N SER A 239 8.28 -44.93 1.25
CA SER A 239 7.92 -45.02 -0.17
C SER A 239 7.99 -43.65 -0.86
N ARG A 240 7.42 -42.60 -0.25
CA ARG A 240 7.41 -41.25 -0.84
C ARG A 240 8.78 -40.56 -0.83
N VAL A 241 9.65 -40.82 0.15
CA VAL A 241 11.02 -40.31 0.17
C VAL A 241 11.88 -41.04 -0.88
N LEU A 242 11.75 -42.36 -1.00
CA LEU A 242 12.46 -43.16 -2.01
C LEU A 242 12.06 -42.78 -3.44
N ASP A 243 10.77 -42.51 -3.68
CA ASP A 243 10.28 -41.96 -4.95
C ASP A 243 11.04 -40.66 -5.32
N VAL A 244 11.11 -39.70 -4.40
CA VAL A 244 11.83 -38.42 -4.62
C VAL A 244 13.33 -38.64 -4.84
N MET A 245 13.95 -39.60 -4.14
CA MET A 245 15.37 -39.96 -4.34
C MET A 245 15.63 -40.60 -5.72
N ALA A 246 14.69 -41.40 -6.22
CA ALA A 246 14.76 -42.03 -7.54
C ALA A 246 14.57 -41.00 -8.66
N ASP A 247 13.59 -40.09 -8.53
CA ASP A 247 13.34 -38.99 -9.47
C ASP A 247 14.58 -38.09 -9.62
N HIS A 248 15.17 -37.67 -8.49
CA HIS A 248 16.31 -36.75 -8.45
C HIS A 248 17.68 -37.44 -8.66
N LYS A 249 17.68 -38.75 -8.92
CA LYS A 249 18.88 -39.58 -9.15
C LYS A 249 19.99 -39.36 -8.12
N VAL A 250 19.63 -39.37 -6.83
CA VAL A 250 20.58 -39.27 -5.70
C VAL A 250 21.61 -40.40 -5.79
N LYS A 251 22.91 -40.10 -5.61
CA LYS A 251 24.01 -41.05 -5.90
C LYS A 251 24.72 -41.61 -4.66
N ASP A 252 24.32 -41.13 -3.49
CA ASP A 252 25.12 -41.20 -2.26
C ASP A 252 24.48 -42.08 -1.17
N LEU A 253 23.53 -42.96 -1.53
CA LEU A 253 22.95 -43.92 -0.58
C LEU A 253 23.99 -45.00 -0.25
N ASP A 254 24.38 -45.13 1.02
CA ASP A 254 25.33 -46.16 1.42
C ASP A 254 24.66 -47.54 1.48
N ARG A 255 25.25 -48.50 0.75
CA ARG A 255 24.76 -49.88 0.64
C ARG A 255 24.65 -50.56 2.00
N VAL A 256 25.62 -50.34 2.89
CA VAL A 256 25.83 -51.10 4.12
C VAL A 256 25.18 -50.41 5.33
N GLN A 257 25.17 -49.08 5.37
CA GLN A 257 24.60 -48.32 6.49
C GLN A 257 23.12 -48.00 6.33
N GLU A 258 22.62 -47.82 5.10
CA GLU A 258 21.22 -47.44 4.84
C GLU A 258 20.44 -48.48 4.02
N HIS A 259 20.90 -48.85 2.82
CA HIS A 259 20.10 -49.73 1.94
C HIS A 259 19.90 -51.13 2.52
N GLU A 260 20.97 -51.83 2.92
CA GLU A 260 20.88 -53.21 3.44
C GLU A 260 20.10 -53.28 4.77
N PRO A 261 20.29 -52.37 5.75
CA PRO A 261 19.45 -52.30 6.94
C PRO A 261 17.98 -51.97 6.65
N LEU A 262 17.67 -51.05 5.73
CA LEU A 262 16.29 -50.74 5.35
C LEU A 262 15.61 -51.94 4.67
N SER A 263 16.32 -52.60 3.76
CA SER A 263 15.88 -53.85 3.13
C SER A 263 15.59 -54.93 4.17
N GLY A 264 16.44 -55.06 5.20
CA GLY A 264 16.23 -55.96 6.33
C GLY A 264 14.96 -55.63 7.12
N ILE A 265 14.78 -54.37 7.51
CA ILE A 265 13.60 -53.85 8.23
C ILE A 265 12.29 -54.10 7.45
N LEU A 266 12.26 -53.77 6.17
CA LEU A 266 11.11 -54.04 5.29
C LEU A 266 10.84 -55.55 5.16
N SER A 267 11.90 -56.38 5.06
CA SER A 267 11.75 -57.85 5.01
C SER A 267 11.22 -58.47 6.32
N GLY A 268 11.34 -57.77 7.45
CA GLY A 268 10.73 -58.17 8.73
C GLY A 268 9.21 -58.01 8.75
N LEU A 269 8.68 -56.99 8.07
CA LEU A 269 7.24 -56.70 7.97
C LEU A 269 6.49 -57.67 7.04
N ARG A 270 7.21 -58.46 6.22
CA ARG A 270 6.72 -59.53 5.32
C ARG A 270 5.61 -60.41 5.89
N ASN A 271 5.67 -60.70 7.19
CA ASN A 271 4.74 -61.63 7.84
C ASN A 271 3.51 -60.92 8.46
N SER A 272 3.27 -59.65 8.12
CA SER A 272 2.04 -58.93 8.46
C SER A 272 0.80 -59.67 7.96
N SER A 273 -0.25 -59.72 8.79
CA SER A 273 -1.59 -60.17 8.38
C SER A 273 -2.41 -59.07 7.71
N ASP A 274 -1.94 -57.82 7.72
CA ASP A 274 -2.59 -56.68 7.07
C ASP A 274 -2.08 -56.52 5.62
N PRO A 275 -2.97 -56.62 4.59
CA PRO A 275 -2.59 -56.44 3.20
C PRO A 275 -2.16 -55.01 2.86
N TYR A 276 -2.67 -53.99 3.56
CA TYR A 276 -2.39 -52.59 3.24
C TYR A 276 -0.94 -52.22 3.59
N LEU A 277 -0.49 -52.59 4.80
CA LEU A 277 0.92 -52.54 5.17
C LEU A 277 1.79 -53.42 4.25
N LEU A 278 1.34 -54.62 3.89
CA LEU A 278 2.11 -55.53 3.02
C LEU A 278 2.32 -54.95 1.61
N TYR A 279 1.30 -54.31 1.03
CA TYR A 279 1.43 -53.57 -0.24
C TYR A 279 2.42 -52.40 -0.13
N GLN A 280 2.32 -51.56 0.91
CA GLN A 280 3.26 -50.45 1.09
C GLN A 280 4.71 -50.93 1.27
N VAL A 281 4.91 -52.07 1.96
CA VAL A 281 6.23 -52.70 2.10
C VAL A 281 6.78 -53.16 0.76
N CYS A 282 5.95 -53.77 -0.10
CA CYS A 282 6.35 -54.16 -1.46
C CYS A 282 6.65 -52.97 -2.37
N TYR A 283 5.88 -51.86 -2.27
CA TYR A 283 6.17 -50.62 -2.99
C TYR A 283 7.49 -49.99 -2.52
N ALA A 284 7.68 -49.80 -1.21
CA ALA A 284 8.91 -49.27 -0.63
C ALA A 284 10.15 -50.11 -1.05
N TYR A 285 10.01 -51.44 -1.05
CA TYR A 285 11.09 -52.35 -1.45
C TYR A 285 11.45 -52.23 -2.94
N GLN A 286 10.46 -52.04 -3.83
CA GLN A 286 10.72 -51.77 -5.24
C GLN A 286 11.31 -50.38 -5.46
N ALA A 287 10.76 -49.32 -4.85
CA ALA A 287 11.31 -47.96 -4.91
C ALA A 287 12.79 -47.93 -4.52
N LEU A 288 13.17 -48.66 -3.46
CA LEU A 288 14.55 -48.82 -3.01
C LEU A 288 15.46 -49.44 -4.09
N GLN A 289 14.98 -50.35 -4.95
CA GLN A 289 15.79 -50.89 -6.06
C GLN A 289 16.07 -49.86 -7.18
N TYR A 290 15.32 -48.76 -7.24
CA TYR A 290 15.49 -47.71 -8.24
C TYR A 290 16.36 -46.53 -7.76
N VAL A 291 16.58 -46.39 -6.45
CA VAL A 291 17.55 -45.44 -5.89
C VAL A 291 18.99 -45.98 -6.11
N PRO A 292 19.90 -45.20 -6.72
CA PRO A 292 21.31 -45.57 -6.81
C PRO A 292 21.99 -45.65 -5.45
N ASP A 293 22.79 -46.70 -5.23
CA ASP A 293 23.68 -46.84 -4.08
C ASP A 293 25.16 -46.88 -4.50
N ASN A 294 26.05 -46.94 -3.51
CA ASN A 294 27.50 -46.95 -3.71
C ASN A 294 28.12 -48.32 -4.03
N GLU A 295 27.33 -49.38 -4.25
CA GLU A 295 27.84 -50.72 -4.61
C GLU A 295 28.08 -50.83 -6.13
N THR A 296 29.30 -51.17 -6.54
CA THR A 296 29.58 -51.40 -7.97
C THR A 296 28.91 -52.69 -8.45
N ALA A 297 28.51 -52.74 -9.73
CA ALA A 297 27.88 -53.92 -10.32
C ALA A 297 28.71 -55.22 -10.19
N LEU A 298 30.02 -55.13 -9.98
CA LEU A 298 30.89 -56.28 -9.71
C LEU A 298 30.73 -56.79 -8.26
N GLN A 299 30.61 -55.89 -7.29
CA GLN A 299 30.40 -56.23 -5.87
C GLN A 299 29.04 -56.89 -5.66
N ALA A 300 27.97 -56.34 -6.27
CA ALA A 300 26.63 -56.92 -6.22
C ALA A 300 26.60 -58.38 -6.74
N VAL A 301 27.30 -58.67 -7.85
CA VAL A 301 27.40 -60.03 -8.39
C VAL A 301 28.16 -60.98 -7.45
N LEU A 302 29.28 -60.54 -6.87
CA LEU A 302 30.07 -61.33 -5.92
C LEU A 302 29.31 -61.64 -4.61
N ARG A 303 28.36 -60.77 -4.22
CA ARG A 303 27.56 -60.91 -3.00
C ARG A 303 26.49 -62.00 -3.09
N HIS A 304 26.03 -62.32 -4.30
CA HIS A 304 25.02 -63.35 -4.55
C HIS A 304 25.59 -64.71 -5.00
N SER A 305 26.91 -64.82 -5.24
CA SER A 305 27.56 -66.07 -5.67
C SER A 305 27.96 -66.98 -4.49
N THR A 306 27.03 -67.80 -3.98
CA THR A 306 27.29 -68.77 -2.90
C THR A 306 27.99 -70.05 -3.38
N GLY A 307 29.29 -69.94 -3.67
CA GLY A 307 30.26 -71.04 -3.52
C GLY A 307 30.53 -71.98 -4.71
N VAL A 308 31.77 -72.49 -4.71
CA VAL A 308 32.37 -73.51 -5.60
C VAL A 308 32.73 -73.04 -7.02
N LEU A 309 33.77 -73.66 -7.56
CA LEU A 309 34.49 -73.30 -8.79
C LEU A 309 33.92 -73.98 -10.05
N ASP A 310 34.20 -73.32 -11.18
CA ASP A 310 34.27 -73.86 -12.55
C ASP A 310 32.95 -74.18 -13.28
N GLY A 311 32.87 -73.76 -14.55
CA GLY A 311 31.83 -74.19 -15.50
C GLY A 311 30.77 -73.16 -15.93
N LEU A 312 30.88 -72.74 -17.20
CA LEU A 312 29.82 -72.21 -18.10
C LEU A 312 29.27 -70.78 -17.91
N VAL A 313 29.14 -70.09 -19.04
CA VAL A 313 28.48 -68.77 -19.17
C VAL A 313 26.95 -68.93 -19.20
N LYS A 314 26.26 -68.40 -18.18
CA LYS A 314 24.86 -67.95 -18.25
C LYS A 314 24.65 -66.68 -17.42
N VAL A 315 25.07 -65.53 -17.96
CA VAL A 315 24.81 -64.22 -17.33
C VAL A 315 23.36 -63.80 -17.60
N SER A 316 22.45 -64.16 -16.70
CA SER A 316 21.03 -63.75 -16.79
C SER A 316 20.82 -62.36 -16.19
N SER A 317 20.93 -61.34 -17.06
CA SER A 317 20.15 -60.10 -17.01
C SER A 317 20.09 -59.31 -15.69
N VAL A 318 21.12 -58.51 -15.41
CA VAL A 318 20.93 -57.22 -14.70
C VAL A 318 20.42 -56.21 -15.74
N ILE A 319 19.10 -56.07 -15.87
CA ILE A 319 18.50 -55.13 -16.82
C ILE A 319 18.60 -53.71 -16.26
N LYS A 320 19.29 -52.82 -16.98
CA LYS A 320 19.31 -51.38 -16.68
C LYS A 320 18.00 -50.71 -17.10
N LEU A 321 16.95 -50.89 -16.31
CA LEU A 321 15.79 -49.99 -16.33
C LEU A 321 16.18 -48.68 -15.62
N ASP A 322 16.30 -47.59 -16.39
CA ASP A 322 16.39 -46.22 -15.88
C ASP A 322 15.00 -45.57 -15.95
N LEU A 323 14.52 -45.10 -14.80
CA LEU A 323 13.20 -44.49 -14.63
C LEU A 323 12.99 -43.33 -15.61
N ALA A 324 14.01 -42.51 -15.85
CA ALA A 324 13.90 -41.38 -16.78
C ALA A 324 13.60 -41.83 -18.21
N SER A 325 14.29 -42.87 -18.72
CA SER A 325 14.09 -43.37 -20.09
C SER A 325 12.70 -43.97 -20.34
N VAL A 326 12.05 -44.48 -19.27
CA VAL A 326 10.66 -44.98 -19.33
C VAL A 326 9.68 -43.80 -19.36
N LEU A 327 9.91 -42.77 -18.55
CA LEU A 327 9.09 -41.56 -18.51
C LEU A 327 9.20 -40.73 -19.81
N GLU A 328 10.41 -40.58 -20.36
CA GLU A 328 10.63 -39.96 -21.69
C GLU A 328 9.90 -40.74 -22.81
N GLY A 329 9.96 -42.08 -22.76
CA GLY A 329 9.24 -42.94 -23.69
C GLY A 329 7.72 -42.75 -23.64
N LEU A 330 7.15 -42.60 -22.45
CA LEU A 330 5.71 -42.35 -22.26
C LEU A 330 5.30 -40.93 -22.66
N GLY A 331 6.14 -39.92 -22.40
CA GLY A 331 5.91 -38.55 -22.87
C GLY A 331 5.81 -38.44 -24.39
N SER A 332 6.50 -39.31 -25.14
CA SER A 332 6.47 -39.33 -26.62
C SER A 332 5.14 -39.79 -27.23
N LEU A 333 4.19 -40.30 -26.43
CA LEU A 333 2.85 -40.69 -26.92
C LEU A 333 2.07 -39.51 -27.52
N GLN A 334 2.39 -38.27 -27.13
CA GLN A 334 1.71 -37.07 -27.59
C GLN A 334 1.98 -36.72 -29.08
N GLU A 335 3.00 -37.31 -29.72
CA GLU A 335 3.38 -37.01 -31.12
C GLU A 335 3.31 -38.20 -32.10
N SER A 336 2.98 -39.44 -31.67
CA SER A 336 3.12 -40.64 -32.52
C SER A 336 1.96 -41.65 -32.44
N LEU A 337 0.93 -41.46 -33.27
CA LEU A 337 -0.03 -42.52 -33.62
C LEU A 337 0.65 -43.62 -34.48
N GLY A 338 0.98 -44.78 -33.90
CA GLY A 338 1.32 -45.97 -34.71
C GLY A 338 2.13 -47.08 -34.05
N ASP A 339 3.45 -46.87 -33.91
CA ASP A 339 4.41 -48.00 -33.95
C ASP A 339 5.31 -48.21 -32.72
N THR A 340 5.45 -47.25 -31.81
CA THR A 340 6.40 -47.31 -30.67
C THR A 340 6.13 -48.48 -29.70
N PHE A 341 4.88 -48.90 -29.51
CA PHE A 341 4.51 -49.98 -28.58
C PHE A 341 5.02 -51.39 -28.98
N LYS A 342 5.37 -51.63 -30.26
CA LYS A 342 5.73 -52.97 -30.76
C LYS A 342 7.06 -53.51 -30.23
N VAL A 343 8.02 -52.62 -29.92
CA VAL A 343 9.38 -53.02 -29.52
C VAL A 343 9.44 -53.44 -28.04
N ALA A 344 8.63 -52.82 -27.17
CA ALA A 344 8.52 -53.25 -25.78
C ALA A 344 7.85 -54.64 -25.65
N ARG A 345 6.83 -54.89 -26.48
CA ARG A 345 6.01 -56.11 -26.44
C ARG A 345 6.83 -57.39 -26.66
N THR A 346 7.78 -57.39 -27.59
CA THR A 346 8.60 -58.58 -27.90
C THR A 346 9.63 -58.93 -26.82
N ALA A 347 10.03 -57.98 -25.96
CA ALA A 347 10.81 -58.27 -24.76
C ALA A 347 9.92 -58.82 -23.61
N TYR A 348 8.63 -58.51 -23.63
CA TYR A 348 7.67 -58.85 -22.57
C TYR A 348 7.03 -60.24 -22.77
N GLU A 349 6.64 -60.58 -24.00
CA GLU A 349 6.03 -61.89 -24.33
C GLU A 349 6.97 -63.07 -24.02
N GLY A 350 8.29 -62.87 -24.02
CA GLY A 350 9.28 -63.85 -23.58
C GLY A 350 9.43 -64.01 -22.06
N PHE A 351 8.72 -63.21 -21.26
CA PHE A 351 8.78 -63.21 -19.79
C PHE A 351 7.49 -63.74 -19.13
N CYS A 352 6.34 -63.59 -19.80
CA CYS A 352 5.04 -64.03 -19.28
C CYS A 352 4.86 -65.55 -19.21
N SER A 353 5.64 -66.35 -19.96
CA SER A 353 5.52 -67.82 -20.03
C SER A 353 5.99 -68.58 -18.76
N LEU A 354 5.95 -67.91 -17.60
CA LEU A 354 6.28 -68.42 -16.28
C LEU A 354 5.25 -68.01 -15.20
N LEU A 355 4.21 -67.24 -15.55
CA LEU A 355 3.21 -66.72 -14.60
C LEU A 355 1.78 -67.23 -14.83
N GLU A 356 1.56 -68.16 -15.77
CA GLU A 356 0.26 -68.85 -15.94
C GLU A 356 -0.01 -69.93 -14.85
N SER A 357 0.39 -69.68 -13.60
CA SER A 357 -0.01 -70.50 -12.45
C SER A 357 -0.93 -69.69 -11.53
N GLY A 358 -2.23 -69.94 -11.60
CA GLY A 358 -3.24 -69.22 -10.83
C GLY A 358 -3.00 -69.29 -9.32
N ARG A 359 -2.54 -68.17 -8.75
CA ARG A 359 -2.29 -67.93 -7.33
C ARG A 359 -2.68 -66.48 -7.00
N GLY A 360 -3.17 -66.23 -5.79
CA GLY A 360 -3.62 -64.90 -5.38
C GLY A 360 -2.50 -63.96 -4.93
N VAL A 361 -2.81 -62.66 -4.84
CA VAL A 361 -1.83 -61.59 -4.50
C VAL A 361 -1.11 -61.82 -3.19
N PHE A 362 -1.76 -62.42 -2.19
CA PHE A 362 -1.13 -62.74 -0.90
C PHE A 362 0.07 -63.68 -1.02
N ASP A 363 0.20 -64.46 -2.09
CA ASP A 363 1.39 -65.27 -2.36
C ASP A 363 2.36 -64.52 -3.29
N SER A 364 1.88 -63.80 -4.30
CA SER A 364 2.70 -62.93 -5.17
C SER A 364 3.47 -61.85 -4.37
N LEU A 365 2.84 -61.25 -3.36
CA LEU A 365 3.44 -60.32 -2.39
C LEU A 365 4.61 -60.93 -1.61
N LYS A 366 4.60 -62.26 -1.40
CA LYS A 366 5.64 -62.99 -0.68
C LYS A 366 6.74 -63.50 -1.62
N GLU A 367 6.41 -63.88 -2.85
CA GLU A 367 7.35 -64.42 -3.83
C GLU A 367 8.12 -63.34 -4.62
N GLY A 368 7.60 -62.11 -4.73
CA GLY A 368 8.29 -60.99 -5.38
C GLY A 368 9.54 -60.47 -4.63
N TYR A 369 9.86 -61.02 -3.46
CA TYR A 369 10.84 -60.47 -2.51
C TYR A 369 12.25 -61.09 -2.64
N GLY A 370 13.29 -60.30 -2.37
CA GLY A 370 14.64 -60.80 -2.11
C GLY A 370 15.53 -61.11 -3.32
N SER A 371 15.09 -60.85 -4.55
CA SER A 371 15.86 -61.16 -5.78
C SER A 371 16.67 -59.99 -6.36
N GLY A 372 16.59 -58.78 -5.77
CA GLY A 372 17.25 -57.57 -6.27
C GLY A 372 16.76 -57.09 -7.65
N LYS A 373 15.63 -57.62 -8.14
CA LYS A 373 15.09 -57.32 -9.46
C LYS A 373 14.20 -56.07 -9.43
N LYS A 374 14.53 -55.12 -10.31
CA LYS A 374 13.66 -54.02 -10.73
C LYS A 374 12.45 -54.56 -11.50
N LEU A 375 11.25 -54.33 -11.00
CA LEU A 375 10.00 -54.74 -11.66
C LEU A 375 9.39 -53.55 -12.45
N PRO A 376 8.79 -53.78 -13.64
CA PRO A 376 8.22 -52.71 -14.45
C PRO A 376 7.02 -51.99 -13.83
N TRP A 377 6.21 -52.70 -13.01
CA TRP A 377 4.97 -52.14 -12.45
C TRP A 377 5.21 -50.87 -11.61
N TYR A 378 6.33 -50.81 -10.88
CA TYR A 378 6.71 -49.61 -10.14
C TYR A 378 6.89 -48.40 -11.08
N THR A 379 7.64 -48.55 -12.18
CA THR A 379 7.85 -47.46 -13.14
C THR A 379 6.55 -47.02 -13.83
N ALA A 380 5.61 -47.94 -14.04
CA ALA A 380 4.29 -47.62 -14.58
C ALA A 380 3.41 -46.85 -13.57
N ILE A 381 3.43 -47.20 -12.27
CA ILE A 381 2.75 -46.40 -11.24
C ILE A 381 3.39 -45.01 -11.11
N ARG A 382 4.73 -44.90 -11.16
CA ARG A 382 5.42 -43.60 -11.13
C ARG A 382 4.96 -42.69 -12.28
N ALA A 383 4.84 -43.22 -13.50
CA ALA A 383 4.28 -42.48 -14.63
C ALA A 383 2.80 -42.12 -14.45
N ALA A 384 2.00 -43.03 -13.87
CA ALA A 384 0.60 -42.76 -13.55
C ALA A 384 0.44 -41.60 -12.55
N TYR A 385 1.32 -41.50 -11.53
CA TYR A 385 1.40 -40.35 -10.63
C TYR A 385 1.75 -39.05 -11.38
N THR A 386 2.62 -39.08 -12.37
CA THR A 386 2.96 -37.90 -13.19
C THR A 386 1.75 -37.43 -14.00
N PHE A 387 1.04 -38.31 -14.70
CA PHE A 387 -0.17 -37.94 -15.45
C PHE A 387 -1.28 -37.41 -14.55
N ALA A 388 -1.48 -38.00 -13.37
CA ALA A 388 -2.45 -37.51 -12.39
C ALA A 388 -2.11 -36.11 -11.85
N GLN A 389 -0.82 -35.79 -11.64
CA GLN A 389 -0.37 -34.45 -11.21
C GLN A 389 -0.47 -33.41 -12.34
N ALA A 390 -0.30 -33.83 -13.59
CA ALA A 390 -0.40 -32.97 -14.77
C ALA A 390 -1.85 -32.72 -15.23
N ASP A 391 -2.87 -33.20 -14.50
CA ASP A 391 -4.30 -33.15 -14.86
C ASP A 391 -4.65 -33.97 -16.12
N GLN A 392 -3.78 -34.91 -16.51
CA GLN A 392 -3.85 -35.71 -17.74
C GLN A 392 -4.58 -37.06 -17.51
N LEU A 393 -5.83 -36.99 -17.05
CA LEU A 393 -6.66 -38.17 -16.75
C LEU A 393 -6.94 -39.07 -17.98
N GLY A 394 -6.91 -38.51 -19.20
CA GLY A 394 -7.01 -39.28 -20.44
C GLY A 394 -5.79 -40.18 -20.69
N ASP A 395 -4.59 -39.62 -20.58
CA ASP A 395 -3.33 -40.33 -20.76
C ASP A 395 -3.10 -41.35 -19.63
N LEU A 396 -3.54 -41.02 -18.40
CA LEU A 396 -3.63 -41.97 -17.29
C LEU A 396 -4.54 -43.17 -17.63
N LYS A 397 -5.74 -42.94 -18.18
CA LYS A 397 -6.65 -44.02 -18.58
C LYS A 397 -6.03 -44.89 -19.68
N GLN A 398 -5.33 -44.32 -20.64
CA GLN A 398 -4.60 -45.08 -21.66
C GLN A 398 -3.50 -45.95 -21.04
N LEU A 399 -2.64 -45.36 -20.19
CA LEU A 399 -1.56 -46.08 -19.49
C LEU A 399 -2.11 -47.28 -18.69
N VAL A 400 -3.24 -47.12 -18.00
CA VAL A 400 -3.84 -48.17 -17.16
C VAL A 400 -4.24 -49.41 -17.95
N TYR A 401 -4.74 -49.27 -19.19
CA TYR A 401 -5.13 -50.41 -20.04
C TYR A 401 -4.00 -50.90 -20.97
N GLU A 402 -3.08 -50.03 -21.40
CA GLU A 402 -2.03 -50.38 -22.36
C GLU A 402 -0.70 -50.80 -21.72
N ALA A 403 -0.50 -50.54 -20.42
CA ALA A 403 0.70 -50.98 -19.71
C ALA A 403 0.90 -52.50 -19.83
N PRO A 404 2.13 -53.00 -20.13
CA PRO A 404 2.39 -54.44 -20.17
C PRO A 404 2.03 -55.15 -18.85
N CYS A 405 2.15 -54.45 -17.74
CA CYS A 405 1.81 -54.91 -16.39
C CYS A 405 0.36 -54.65 -15.95
N HIS A 406 -0.58 -54.33 -16.86
CA HIS A 406 -2.00 -54.15 -16.49
C HIS A 406 -2.58 -55.34 -15.70
N GLY A 407 -2.16 -56.57 -16.05
CA GLY A 407 -2.54 -57.81 -15.37
C GLY A 407 -1.73 -58.15 -14.10
N ASP A 408 -0.79 -57.31 -13.66
CA ASP A 408 -0.04 -57.50 -12.42
C ASP A 408 -0.86 -56.94 -11.23
N PRO A 409 -1.25 -57.75 -10.23
CA PRO A 409 -2.06 -57.24 -9.13
C PRO A 409 -1.38 -56.13 -8.32
N LEU A 410 -0.04 -56.05 -8.30
CA LEU A 410 0.68 -54.95 -7.66
C LEU A 410 0.54 -53.62 -8.44
N PHE A 411 0.50 -53.69 -9.78
CA PHE A 411 0.14 -52.53 -10.60
C PHE A 411 -1.30 -52.08 -10.31
N GLN A 412 -2.23 -53.05 -10.29
CA GLN A 412 -3.65 -52.79 -10.06
C GLN A 412 -3.91 -52.14 -8.70
N TRP A 413 -3.34 -52.69 -7.62
CA TRP A 413 -3.39 -52.12 -6.27
C TRP A 413 -2.92 -50.66 -6.23
N GLY A 414 -1.83 -50.34 -6.94
CA GLY A 414 -1.27 -49.00 -7.02
C GLY A 414 -2.10 -48.00 -7.84
N VAL A 415 -2.70 -48.44 -8.95
CA VAL A 415 -3.66 -47.64 -9.71
C VAL A 415 -4.91 -47.35 -8.89
N CYS A 416 -5.43 -48.34 -8.15
CA CYS A 416 -6.56 -48.14 -7.25
C CYS A 416 -6.22 -47.13 -6.14
N GLN A 417 -5.04 -47.23 -5.51
CA GLN A 417 -4.59 -46.23 -4.54
C GLN A 417 -4.47 -44.83 -5.17
N LEU A 418 -3.88 -44.71 -6.36
CA LEU A 418 -3.73 -43.44 -7.07
C LEU A 418 -5.08 -42.77 -7.34
N LEU A 419 -6.06 -43.52 -7.85
CA LEU A 419 -7.40 -42.98 -8.14
C LEU A 419 -8.16 -42.63 -6.86
N GLY A 420 -7.97 -43.37 -5.76
CA GLY A 420 -8.47 -43.01 -4.43
C GLY A 420 -7.82 -41.75 -3.85
N GLU A 421 -6.51 -41.56 -4.05
CA GLU A 421 -5.78 -40.34 -3.69
C GLU A 421 -6.35 -39.13 -4.46
N VAL A 422 -6.46 -39.23 -5.80
CA VAL A 422 -7.01 -38.15 -6.65
C VAL A 422 -8.48 -37.84 -6.30
N ALA A 423 -9.33 -38.85 -6.16
CA ALA A 423 -10.75 -38.66 -5.85
C ALA A 423 -10.99 -38.04 -4.45
N SER A 424 -10.10 -38.30 -3.49
CA SER A 424 -10.25 -37.83 -2.11
C SER A 424 -9.65 -36.45 -1.85
N ASP A 425 -8.71 -35.95 -2.66
CA ASP A 425 -8.08 -34.63 -2.48
C ASP A 425 -9.00 -33.49 -2.92
N THR A 426 -9.39 -32.61 -1.99
CA THR A 426 -10.25 -31.44 -2.24
C THR A 426 -9.55 -30.26 -2.95
N VAL A 427 -8.25 -30.34 -3.24
CA VAL A 427 -7.54 -29.33 -4.06
C VAL A 427 -7.71 -29.60 -5.57
N VAL A 428 -8.04 -30.84 -5.96
CA VAL A 428 -8.30 -31.23 -7.35
C VAL A 428 -9.71 -30.76 -7.77
N ASP A 429 -9.89 -30.36 -9.04
CA ASP A 429 -11.21 -29.94 -9.52
C ASP A 429 -12.24 -31.07 -9.42
N THR A 430 -13.48 -30.72 -9.10
CA THR A 430 -14.58 -31.68 -8.91
C THR A 430 -14.79 -32.56 -10.14
N THR A 431 -14.59 -32.05 -11.36
CA THR A 431 -14.68 -32.83 -12.60
C THR A 431 -13.68 -33.98 -12.61
N HIS A 432 -12.42 -33.72 -12.28
CA HIS A 432 -11.34 -34.71 -12.28
C HIS A 432 -11.45 -35.70 -11.11
N ARG A 433 -11.97 -35.24 -9.96
CA ARG A 433 -12.32 -36.13 -8.84
C ARG A 433 -13.46 -37.09 -9.21
N THR A 434 -14.49 -36.61 -9.93
CA THR A 434 -15.55 -37.48 -10.44
C THR A 434 -15.04 -38.45 -11.51
N GLN A 435 -14.19 -38.01 -12.45
CA GLN A 435 -13.60 -38.88 -13.47
C GLN A 435 -12.73 -40.00 -12.88
N ALA A 436 -12.02 -39.75 -11.76
CA ALA A 436 -11.27 -40.78 -11.05
C ALA A 436 -12.20 -41.85 -10.43
N ILE A 437 -13.38 -41.46 -9.95
CA ILE A 437 -14.43 -42.38 -9.44
C ILE A 437 -15.08 -43.15 -10.58
N ASP A 438 -15.41 -42.49 -11.69
CA ASP A 438 -15.93 -43.14 -12.90
C ASP A 438 -14.91 -44.17 -13.45
N LEU A 439 -13.62 -43.85 -13.44
CA LEU A 439 -12.57 -44.79 -13.85
C LEU A 439 -12.43 -45.98 -12.89
N LEU A 440 -12.54 -45.78 -11.56
CA LEU A 440 -12.63 -46.89 -10.61
C LEU A 440 -13.86 -47.78 -10.90
N GLY A 441 -15.00 -47.19 -11.23
CA GLY A 441 -16.22 -47.90 -11.63
C GLY A 441 -16.08 -48.68 -12.95
N ASP A 442 -15.45 -48.08 -13.95
CA ASP A 442 -15.12 -48.74 -15.22
C ASP A 442 -14.18 -49.93 -15.00
N LEU A 443 -13.12 -49.77 -14.22
CA LEU A 443 -12.15 -50.84 -13.95
C LEU A 443 -12.80 -52.01 -13.19
N TYR A 444 -13.66 -51.73 -12.21
CA TYR A 444 -14.39 -52.76 -11.45
C TYR A 444 -15.38 -53.55 -12.33
N LYS A 445 -15.95 -52.93 -13.37
CA LYS A 445 -16.91 -53.57 -14.28
C LYS A 445 -16.24 -54.38 -15.41
N ASN A 446 -14.98 -54.10 -15.73
CA ASN A 446 -14.30 -54.61 -16.93
C ASN A 446 -13.28 -55.74 -16.62
N ASP A 447 -13.65 -56.65 -15.72
CA ASP A 447 -12.99 -57.92 -15.36
C ASP A 447 -12.09 -58.56 -16.44
N PRO A 448 -12.55 -58.79 -17.70
CA PRO A 448 -11.76 -59.51 -18.71
C PRO A 448 -10.58 -58.71 -19.29
N SER A 449 -10.47 -57.42 -18.94
CA SER A 449 -9.43 -56.50 -19.43
C SER A 449 -8.57 -55.91 -18.30
N TRP A 450 -9.12 -55.81 -17.09
CA TRP A 450 -8.40 -55.33 -15.90
C TRP A 450 -7.79 -56.49 -15.12
N GLY A 451 -8.62 -57.45 -14.71
CA GLY A 451 -8.23 -58.59 -13.89
C GLY A 451 -9.39 -59.08 -13.04
N GLN A 452 -9.29 -60.29 -12.50
CA GLN A 452 -10.30 -60.91 -11.62
C GLN A 452 -9.76 -61.20 -10.21
N ASP A 453 -8.79 -60.43 -9.72
CA ASP A 453 -8.24 -60.67 -8.39
C ASP A 453 -9.15 -60.12 -7.27
N GLU A 454 -9.50 -61.01 -6.34
CA GLU A 454 -10.39 -60.75 -5.22
C GLU A 454 -9.86 -59.65 -4.28
N SER A 455 -8.55 -59.58 -4.04
CA SER A 455 -7.96 -58.57 -3.15
C SER A 455 -7.97 -57.17 -3.75
N VAL A 456 -7.81 -57.08 -5.08
CA VAL A 456 -7.96 -55.82 -5.83
C VAL A 456 -9.39 -55.33 -5.75
N LYS A 457 -10.38 -56.22 -5.92
CA LYS A 457 -11.81 -55.88 -5.78
C LYS A 457 -12.16 -55.39 -4.38
N ILE A 458 -11.78 -56.12 -3.33
CA ILE A 458 -11.97 -55.70 -1.93
C ILE A 458 -11.35 -54.33 -1.65
N TRP A 459 -10.20 -54.01 -2.24
CA TRP A 459 -9.58 -52.69 -2.11
C TRP A 459 -10.37 -51.60 -2.86
N MET A 460 -10.85 -51.88 -4.08
CA MET A 460 -11.71 -50.94 -4.83
C MET A 460 -13.04 -50.67 -4.10
N GLU A 461 -13.70 -51.70 -3.58
CA GLU A 461 -14.90 -51.58 -2.75
C GLU A 461 -14.66 -50.72 -1.50
N THR A 462 -13.50 -50.93 -0.84
CA THR A 462 -13.05 -50.13 0.30
C THR A 462 -12.86 -48.66 -0.07
N ILE A 463 -12.17 -48.36 -1.17
CA ILE A 463 -11.93 -46.99 -1.65
C ILE A 463 -13.27 -46.29 -1.94
N ILE A 464 -14.16 -46.93 -2.70
CA ILE A 464 -15.47 -46.36 -3.04
C ILE A 464 -16.32 -46.17 -1.77
N GLY A 465 -16.25 -47.10 -0.81
CA GLY A 465 -16.89 -46.98 0.51
C GLY A 465 -16.39 -45.79 1.33
N GLN A 466 -15.07 -45.58 1.41
CA GLN A 466 -14.47 -44.43 2.08
C GLN A 466 -14.83 -43.10 1.40
N LEU A 467 -14.88 -43.06 0.06
CA LEU A 467 -15.31 -41.88 -0.71
C LEU A 467 -16.80 -41.57 -0.52
N ALA A 468 -17.67 -42.58 -0.51
CA ALA A 468 -19.11 -42.44 -0.24
C ALA A 468 -19.41 -41.94 1.18
N ALA A 469 -18.53 -42.27 2.14
CA ALA A 469 -18.59 -41.80 3.52
C ALA A 469 -17.92 -40.42 3.75
N SER A 470 -17.33 -39.81 2.72
CA SER A 470 -16.71 -38.48 2.82
C SER A 470 -17.73 -37.34 2.87
N SER A 471 -17.28 -36.16 3.30
CA SER A 471 -18.09 -34.95 3.49
C SER A 471 -18.23 -34.07 2.23
N ASP A 472 -17.81 -34.56 1.06
CA ASP A 472 -17.82 -33.80 -0.20
C ASP A 472 -19.03 -34.18 -1.06
N ASP A 473 -19.95 -33.25 -1.26
CA ASP A 473 -21.30 -33.53 -1.76
C ASP A 473 -21.32 -34.20 -3.14
N ALA A 474 -20.49 -33.72 -4.07
CA ALA A 474 -20.44 -34.24 -5.45
C ALA A 474 -19.78 -35.63 -5.55
N ALA A 475 -18.52 -35.77 -5.10
CA ALA A 475 -17.80 -37.03 -5.25
C ALA A 475 -18.39 -38.14 -4.37
N SER A 476 -18.86 -37.81 -3.16
CA SER A 476 -19.51 -38.79 -2.28
C SER A 476 -20.88 -39.23 -2.82
N THR A 477 -21.62 -38.37 -3.52
CA THR A 477 -22.88 -38.76 -4.17
C THR A 477 -22.64 -39.67 -5.37
N LEU A 478 -21.61 -39.41 -6.18
CA LEU A 478 -21.21 -40.33 -7.26
C LEU A 478 -20.75 -41.68 -6.72
N ALA A 479 -19.91 -41.69 -5.67
CA ALA A 479 -19.48 -42.92 -5.01
C ALA A 479 -20.66 -43.72 -4.40
N ARG A 480 -21.65 -43.05 -3.78
CA ARG A 480 -22.89 -43.71 -3.31
C ARG A 480 -23.70 -44.30 -4.45
N ALA A 481 -23.81 -43.60 -5.58
CA ALA A 481 -24.48 -44.13 -6.76
C ALA A 481 -23.78 -45.39 -7.29
N LEU A 482 -22.43 -45.36 -7.34
CA LEU A 482 -21.61 -46.50 -7.76
C LEU A 482 -21.73 -47.71 -6.81
N LEU A 483 -21.71 -47.52 -5.48
CA LEU A 483 -21.97 -48.61 -4.52
C LEU A 483 -23.32 -49.29 -4.76
N ASN A 484 -24.37 -48.50 -5.00
CA ASN A 484 -25.73 -49.01 -5.21
C ASN A 484 -25.88 -49.75 -6.55
N ASP A 485 -25.25 -49.25 -7.62
CA ASP A 485 -25.23 -49.89 -8.95
C ASP A 485 -24.47 -51.23 -8.93
N LEU A 486 -23.31 -51.25 -8.24
CA LEU A 486 -22.51 -52.46 -8.01
C LEU A 486 -23.09 -53.41 -6.95
N LYS A 487 -24.15 -53.00 -6.23
CA LYS A 487 -24.84 -53.76 -5.16
C LYS A 487 -23.93 -54.15 -3.99
N LEU A 488 -22.98 -53.28 -3.65
CA LEU A 488 -22.01 -53.50 -2.58
C LEU A 488 -22.65 -53.27 -1.20
N ASP A 489 -22.32 -54.13 -0.23
CA ASP A 489 -22.98 -54.13 1.08
C ASP A 489 -22.47 -53.00 1.98
N GLN A 490 -23.33 -52.02 2.23
CA GLN A 490 -23.08 -50.86 3.10
C GLN A 490 -22.76 -51.26 4.55
N GLY A 491 -23.08 -52.49 4.98
CA GLY A 491 -22.74 -53.02 6.30
C GLY A 491 -21.33 -53.60 6.41
N ALA A 492 -20.68 -53.93 5.29
CA ALA A 492 -19.41 -54.66 5.27
C ALA A 492 -18.16 -53.76 5.20
N THR A 493 -18.31 -52.49 4.76
CA THR A 493 -17.20 -51.53 4.66
C THR A 493 -16.74 -51.06 6.05
N SER A 494 -15.91 -51.89 6.70
CA SER A 494 -15.24 -51.51 7.96
C SER A 494 -14.42 -50.24 7.74
N LYS A 495 -14.46 -49.30 8.70
CA LYS A 495 -13.57 -48.13 8.69
C LYS A 495 -12.13 -48.57 8.93
N LEU A 496 -11.42 -48.86 7.85
CA LEU A 496 -9.97 -49.05 7.88
C LEU A 496 -9.29 -47.76 8.36
N PRO A 497 -8.24 -47.85 9.19
CA PRO A 497 -7.57 -46.69 9.77
C PRO A 497 -6.75 -45.89 8.74
N TYR A 498 -6.49 -46.48 7.57
CA TYR A 498 -5.61 -45.92 6.56
C TYR A 498 -6.32 -44.82 5.74
N PRO A 499 -5.79 -43.58 5.72
CA PRO A 499 -6.36 -42.50 4.93
C PRO A 499 -6.04 -42.65 3.45
N LEU A 500 -7.03 -42.36 2.59
CA LEU A 500 -6.83 -42.24 1.14
C LEU A 500 -6.05 -40.98 0.73
N ARG A 501 -5.87 -40.00 1.61
CA ARG A 501 -5.14 -38.76 1.30
C ARG A 501 -3.65 -38.92 1.60
N SER A 502 -2.82 -38.84 0.55
CA SER A 502 -1.35 -38.85 0.68
C SER A 502 -0.77 -37.50 1.13
N ARG A 503 -1.58 -36.43 1.20
CA ARG A 503 -1.19 -35.09 1.68
C ARG A 503 -2.15 -34.55 2.75
N LEU A 504 -1.67 -33.58 3.52
CA LEU A 504 -2.46 -32.84 4.51
C LEU A 504 -3.60 -32.08 3.80
N PRO A 505 -4.80 -31.97 4.43
CA PRO A 505 -5.91 -31.21 3.87
C PRO A 505 -5.60 -29.71 3.80
N LEU A 506 -6.38 -28.96 2.99
CA LEU A 506 -6.40 -27.51 3.12
C LEU A 506 -6.79 -27.12 4.57
N PRO A 507 -6.09 -26.15 5.20
CA PRO A 507 -6.31 -25.81 6.59
C PRO A 507 -7.65 -25.07 6.73
N ALA A 508 -8.52 -25.56 7.62
CA ALA A 508 -9.87 -25.01 7.81
C ALA A 508 -9.90 -23.58 8.41
N ALA A 509 -8.76 -23.09 8.86
CA ALA A 509 -8.50 -21.72 9.30
C ALA A 509 -7.04 -21.37 8.97
N SER A 510 -6.64 -20.10 9.11
CA SER A 510 -5.24 -19.67 8.92
C SER A 510 -4.65 -19.06 10.20
N PRO A 511 -4.48 -19.85 11.29
CA PRO A 511 -4.02 -19.36 12.59
C PRO A 511 -2.60 -18.78 12.59
N VAL A 512 -1.67 -19.27 11.78
CA VAL A 512 -0.31 -18.70 11.67
C VAL A 512 -0.35 -17.38 10.93
N LEU A 513 -1.10 -17.29 9.81
CA LEU A 513 -1.31 -16.02 9.11
C LEU A 513 -2.02 -15.00 10.00
N ALA A 514 -3.02 -15.42 10.79
CA ALA A 514 -3.72 -14.54 11.73
C ALA A 514 -2.79 -14.00 12.83
N ARG A 515 -1.85 -14.82 13.34
CA ARG A 515 -0.78 -14.34 14.24
C ARG A 515 0.13 -13.34 13.52
N VAL A 516 0.63 -13.67 12.34
CA VAL A 516 1.54 -12.80 11.57
C VAL A 516 0.91 -11.47 11.16
N GLN A 517 -0.37 -11.45 10.76
CA GLN A 517 -1.11 -10.23 10.46
C GLN A 517 -1.46 -9.38 11.70
N SER A 518 -1.20 -9.89 12.91
CA SER A 518 -1.20 -9.06 14.13
C SER A 518 0.15 -8.40 14.40
N ILE A 519 1.24 -8.98 13.86
CA ILE A 519 2.60 -8.42 13.90
C ILE A 519 2.64 -7.18 13.01
N THR A 520 3.22 -6.12 13.56
CA THR A 520 3.38 -4.81 12.93
C THR A 520 4.35 -4.86 11.73
N PHE A 521 3.98 -4.22 10.61
CA PHE A 521 4.89 -3.89 9.50
C PHE A 521 4.77 -2.40 9.13
N VAL A 522 5.48 -1.55 9.88
CA VAL A 522 5.28 -0.09 9.89
C VAL A 522 5.35 0.57 8.50
N GLU A 523 6.22 0.13 7.59
CA GLU A 523 6.31 0.69 6.24
C GLU A 523 5.04 0.48 5.41
N TYR A 524 4.30 -0.61 5.62
CA TYR A 524 3.05 -0.86 4.91
C TYR A 524 1.90 -0.01 5.43
N ASP A 525 1.82 0.20 6.75
CA ASP A 525 0.86 1.14 7.34
C ASP A 525 1.16 2.59 6.92
N LEU A 526 2.44 2.99 6.92
CA LEU A 526 2.88 4.27 6.36
C LEU A 526 2.53 4.41 4.86
N HIS A 527 2.63 3.33 4.08
CA HIS A 527 2.25 3.32 2.66
C HIS A 527 0.73 3.47 2.47
N LYS A 528 -0.10 2.84 3.29
CA LYS A 528 -1.56 3.06 3.29
C LYS A 528 -1.91 4.52 3.60
N ILE A 529 -1.28 5.10 4.63
CA ILE A 529 -1.46 6.51 5.00
C ILE A 529 -0.99 7.41 3.86
N ARG A 530 0.17 7.14 3.25
CA ARG A 530 0.68 7.87 2.08
C ARG A 530 -0.32 7.85 0.92
N LEU A 531 -0.88 6.69 0.56
CA LEU A 531 -1.87 6.59 -0.52
C LEU A 531 -3.17 7.34 -0.19
N GLN A 532 -3.64 7.26 1.06
CA GLN A 532 -4.79 8.04 1.53
C GLN A 532 -4.52 9.55 1.43
N ARG A 533 -3.42 10.04 1.99
CA ARG A 533 -3.04 11.46 1.99
C ARG A 533 -2.78 11.98 0.57
N LEU A 534 -2.21 11.20 -0.34
CA LEU A 534 -2.06 11.60 -1.76
C LEU A 534 -3.40 11.70 -2.51
N LYS A 535 -4.46 11.04 -2.04
CA LYS A 535 -5.83 11.23 -2.53
C LYS A 535 -6.51 12.45 -1.90
N GLU A 536 -6.28 12.69 -0.61
CA GLU A 536 -6.86 13.81 0.15
C GLU A 536 -6.19 15.18 -0.15
N THR A 537 -4.94 15.18 -0.59
CA THR A 537 -4.15 16.42 -0.87
C THR A 537 -4.30 16.94 -2.30
N GLN A 538 -5.26 16.41 -3.09
CA GLN A 538 -5.49 16.88 -4.46
C GLN A 538 -6.10 18.29 -4.47
N LEU A 539 -5.31 19.27 -4.90
CA LEU A 539 -5.73 20.67 -5.06
C LEU A 539 -6.17 20.93 -6.50
N PRO A 540 -7.39 21.44 -6.77
CA PRO A 540 -7.86 21.72 -8.12
C PRO A 540 -7.18 22.94 -8.76
N ILE A 541 -6.64 23.85 -7.93
CA ILE A 541 -5.82 24.99 -8.35
C ILE A 541 -4.62 25.06 -7.42
N TYR A 542 -3.42 25.22 -7.98
CA TYR A 542 -2.23 25.56 -7.19
C TYR A 542 -1.39 26.62 -7.91
N ILE A 543 -1.10 27.70 -7.19
CA ILE A 543 -0.24 28.79 -7.63
C ILE A 543 0.93 28.89 -6.64
N PRO A 544 2.18 28.62 -7.06
CA PRO A 544 3.34 28.73 -6.20
C PRO A 544 3.42 30.13 -5.54
N PRO A 545 3.40 30.23 -4.20
CA PRO A 545 3.48 31.51 -3.52
C PRO A 545 4.92 32.06 -3.57
N LEU A 546 5.02 33.37 -3.80
CA LEU A 546 6.25 34.12 -3.57
C LEU A 546 6.32 34.54 -2.11
N ALA A 547 7.52 34.64 -1.58
CA ALA A 547 7.78 35.04 -0.21
C ALA A 547 9.03 35.93 -0.10
N LYS A 548 9.14 36.64 1.02
CA LYS A 548 10.33 37.43 1.41
C LYS A 548 10.90 36.97 2.75
N ALA A 549 12.17 37.29 3.01
CA ALA A 549 12.96 36.68 4.07
C ALA A 549 12.56 37.02 5.53
N SER A 550 11.73 38.04 5.76
CA SER A 550 11.19 38.38 7.08
C SER A 550 10.09 39.44 6.98
N LEU A 551 9.38 39.70 8.08
CA LEU A 551 8.44 40.84 8.17
C LEU A 551 9.14 42.20 7.96
N GLN A 552 10.47 42.28 8.11
CA GLN A 552 11.27 43.49 7.94
C GLN A 552 12.03 43.54 6.58
N ALA A 553 11.96 42.47 5.77
CA ALA A 553 12.59 42.46 4.45
C ALA A 553 11.88 43.41 3.48
N ARG A 554 12.59 43.87 2.44
CA ARG A 554 12.01 44.68 1.36
C ARG A 554 11.02 43.85 0.56
N ASP A 555 10.07 44.53 -0.07
CA ASP A 555 9.06 43.87 -0.92
C ASP A 555 9.59 43.53 -2.32
N ASP A 556 10.80 43.99 -2.67
CA ASP A 556 11.51 43.65 -3.92
C ASP A 556 12.35 42.35 -3.81
N ASP A 557 12.73 41.96 -2.59
CA ASP A 557 13.63 40.82 -2.30
C ASP A 557 12.83 39.49 -2.23
N LEU A 558 12.19 39.13 -3.34
CA LEU A 558 11.26 38.00 -3.45
C LEU A 558 11.92 36.70 -3.93
N PHE A 559 11.41 35.56 -3.45
CA PHE A 559 11.78 34.21 -3.89
C PHE A 559 10.56 33.26 -3.88
N PRO A 560 10.56 32.16 -4.65
CA PRO A 560 9.55 31.10 -4.51
C PRO A 560 9.65 30.44 -3.13
N LEU A 561 8.51 30.25 -2.46
CA LEU A 561 8.53 29.68 -1.11
C LEU A 561 9.00 28.21 -1.10
N MET A 562 8.69 27.43 -2.13
CA MET A 562 9.03 26.00 -2.17
C MET A 562 10.55 25.79 -2.19
N ASP A 563 11.27 26.45 -3.11
CA ASP A 563 12.74 26.47 -3.19
C ASP A 563 13.37 26.77 -1.81
N LYS A 564 12.78 27.72 -1.08
CA LYS A 564 13.27 28.17 0.22
C LYS A 564 12.94 27.20 1.38
N VAL A 565 11.88 26.41 1.25
CA VAL A 565 11.60 25.25 2.11
C VAL A 565 12.52 24.08 1.75
N GLN A 566 12.80 23.82 0.47
CA GLN A 566 13.75 22.79 0.04
C GLN A 566 15.19 23.10 0.55
N GLU A 567 15.64 24.36 0.50
CA GLU A 567 16.89 24.82 1.15
C GLU A 567 16.88 24.52 2.66
N PHE A 568 15.79 24.86 3.35
CA PHE A 568 15.62 24.56 4.78
C PHE A 568 15.70 23.06 5.06
N LEU A 569 15.02 22.22 4.27
CA LEU A 569 15.00 20.76 4.41
C LEU A 569 16.36 20.13 4.11
N ALA A 570 17.19 20.73 3.24
CA ALA A 570 18.56 20.31 2.97
C ALA A 570 19.60 20.77 4.03
N SER A 571 19.38 21.92 4.69
CA SER A 571 20.31 22.52 5.66
C SER A 571 20.33 21.85 7.06
N ASP A 572 21.16 22.31 8.00
CA ASP A 572 21.12 21.87 9.41
C ASP A 572 20.00 22.52 10.26
N ARG A 573 19.18 23.41 9.66
CA ARG A 573 18.11 24.14 10.36
C ARG A 573 16.98 23.20 10.82
N GLN A 574 16.34 23.55 11.94
CA GLN A 574 15.36 22.70 12.61
C GLN A 574 13.91 23.22 12.53
N VAL A 575 13.71 24.55 12.53
CA VAL A 575 12.38 25.17 12.46
C VAL A 575 12.33 26.24 11.37
N MET A 576 11.32 26.16 10.49
CA MET A 576 10.97 27.19 9.52
C MET A 576 9.56 27.72 9.77
N LEU A 577 9.44 29.02 10.00
CA LEU A 577 8.18 29.73 10.22
C LEU A 577 7.65 30.34 8.91
N VAL A 578 6.49 29.87 8.45
CA VAL A 578 5.78 30.38 7.26
C VAL A 578 4.71 31.37 7.71
N LEU A 579 4.93 32.64 7.42
CA LEU A 579 4.03 33.74 7.75
C LEU A 579 3.23 34.21 6.53
N GLY A 580 2.14 34.89 6.80
CA GLY A 580 1.28 35.52 5.79
C GLY A 580 -0.06 35.90 6.40
N ASP A 581 -0.78 36.82 5.76
CA ASP A 581 -2.08 37.27 6.23
C ASP A 581 -3.17 36.18 6.15
N SER A 582 -4.36 36.48 6.68
CA SER A 582 -5.57 35.67 6.43
C SER A 582 -5.84 35.58 4.92
N GLY A 583 -6.21 34.39 4.42
CA GLY A 583 -6.46 34.13 3.00
C GLY A 583 -5.21 34.00 2.11
N ALA A 584 -3.99 34.25 2.62
CA ALA A 584 -2.75 34.25 1.84
C ALA A 584 -2.21 32.85 1.40
N GLY A 585 -3.05 31.80 1.39
CA GLY A 585 -2.67 30.48 0.85
C GLY A 585 -1.71 29.62 1.71
N LYS A 586 -1.45 29.95 2.98
CA LYS A 586 -0.56 29.17 3.87
C LYS A 586 -0.92 27.68 3.93
N SER A 587 -2.19 27.37 4.21
CA SER A 587 -2.69 25.99 4.29
C SER A 587 -2.57 25.27 2.95
N THR A 588 -2.94 25.94 1.84
CA THR A 588 -2.80 25.44 0.48
C THR A 588 -1.34 25.10 0.12
N PHE A 589 -0.39 25.93 0.54
CA PHE A 589 1.04 25.64 0.42
C PHE A 589 1.46 24.41 1.24
N ASN A 590 1.01 24.31 2.49
CA ASN A 590 1.31 23.18 3.36
C ASN A 590 0.73 21.85 2.84
N THR A 591 -0.50 21.85 2.29
CA THR A 591 -1.11 20.69 1.61
C THR A 591 -0.31 20.27 0.38
N HIS A 592 0.20 21.23 -0.41
CA HIS A 592 1.03 20.93 -1.58
C HIS A 592 2.41 20.38 -1.18
N LEU A 593 3.06 20.98 -0.17
CA LEU A 593 4.32 20.51 0.41
C LEU A 593 4.21 19.08 0.95
N GLU A 594 3.10 18.76 1.63
CA GLU A 594 2.80 17.39 2.05
C GLU A 594 2.74 16.44 0.85
N SER A 595 2.01 16.82 -0.21
CA SER A 595 1.87 16.00 -1.42
C SER A 595 3.20 15.78 -2.14
N GLU A 596 4.02 16.82 -2.33
CA GLU A 596 5.35 16.74 -2.95
C GLU A 596 6.28 15.79 -2.17
N LEU A 597 6.35 15.96 -0.84
CA LEU A 597 7.21 15.14 0.01
C LEU A 597 6.71 13.69 0.11
N LEU A 598 5.39 13.44 0.08
CA LEU A 598 4.82 12.10 0.01
C LEU A 598 5.05 11.45 -1.35
N GLN A 599 5.01 12.19 -2.46
CA GLN A 599 5.40 11.67 -3.78
C GLN A 599 6.88 11.25 -3.78
N GLY A 600 7.77 12.08 -3.22
CA GLY A 600 9.19 11.79 -3.07
C GLY A 600 9.57 10.69 -2.06
N TYR A 601 8.65 10.27 -1.18
CA TYR A 601 8.93 9.29 -0.12
C TYR A 601 9.38 7.92 -0.65
N LYS A 602 10.35 7.33 0.07
CA LYS A 602 10.87 5.96 -0.12
C LYS A 602 10.98 5.30 1.26
N GLY A 603 10.80 3.98 1.33
CA GLY A 603 10.90 3.23 2.59
C GLY A 603 12.23 3.46 3.32
N GLY A 604 12.17 3.55 4.65
CA GLY A 604 13.27 3.99 5.51
C GLY A 604 13.54 5.50 5.48
N GLY A 605 12.88 6.25 4.59
CA GLY A 605 13.06 7.69 4.41
C GLY A 605 12.54 8.56 5.57
N VAL A 606 12.69 9.88 5.40
CA VAL A 606 12.12 10.88 6.31
C VAL A 606 10.61 10.97 6.05
N ILE A 607 9.81 10.85 7.10
CA ILE A 607 8.35 10.76 7.02
C ILE A 607 7.74 12.18 7.02
N PRO A 608 7.00 12.60 5.99
CA PRO A 608 6.20 13.82 6.03
C PRO A 608 4.99 13.59 6.93
N LEU A 609 4.73 14.51 7.87
CA LEU A 609 3.59 14.42 8.79
C LEU A 609 2.92 15.78 8.90
N SER A 610 1.75 15.89 8.28
CA SER A 610 0.89 17.07 8.34
C SER A 610 0.09 17.07 9.64
N ILE A 611 0.08 18.20 10.35
CA ILE A 611 -0.59 18.38 11.64
C ILE A 611 -1.42 19.66 11.56
N ASN A 612 -2.74 19.50 11.48
CA ASN A 612 -3.70 20.59 11.60
C ASN A 612 -3.83 20.95 13.08
N LEU A 613 -3.07 21.94 13.56
CA LEU A 613 -2.94 22.22 15.01
C LEU A 613 -4.30 22.51 15.70
N PRO A 614 -5.27 23.23 15.09
CA PRO A 614 -6.62 23.39 15.66
C PRO A 614 -7.40 22.10 15.90
N ALA A 615 -7.09 21.02 15.16
CA ALA A 615 -7.75 19.71 15.31
C ALA A 615 -7.05 18.79 16.31
N ILE A 616 -5.96 19.22 16.93
CA ILE A 616 -5.24 18.50 17.98
C ILE A 616 -5.52 19.18 19.32
N ASP A 617 -6.21 18.49 20.24
CA ASP A 617 -6.29 18.93 21.63
C ASP A 617 -4.88 19.01 22.26
N GLN A 618 -4.60 20.08 23.00
CA GLN A 618 -3.31 20.39 23.64
C GLN A 618 -2.09 20.06 22.74
N PRO A 619 -1.88 20.79 21.63
CA PRO A 619 -0.80 20.51 20.68
C PRO A 619 0.60 20.85 21.24
N ASP A 620 0.66 21.53 22.38
CA ASP A 620 1.86 21.68 23.19
C ASP A 620 2.36 20.34 23.77
N GLN A 621 1.50 19.31 23.84
CA GLN A 621 1.80 18.01 24.43
C GLN A 621 1.54 16.86 23.42
N ASP A 622 2.60 16.11 23.08
CA ASP A 622 2.56 14.87 22.30
C ASP A 622 1.78 14.94 20.96
N MET A 623 1.82 16.08 20.26
CA MET A 623 1.02 16.29 19.03
C MET A 623 1.32 15.27 17.91
N ILE A 624 2.57 14.76 17.85
CA ILE A 624 2.99 13.74 16.88
C ILE A 624 2.31 12.40 17.21
N THR A 625 2.34 11.99 18.49
CA THR A 625 1.64 10.81 19.01
C THR A 625 0.15 10.91 18.71
N LYS A 626 -0.47 12.07 18.97
CA LYS A 626 -1.90 12.33 18.70
C LYS A 626 -2.22 12.20 17.20
N GLN A 627 -1.44 12.82 16.31
CA GLN A 627 -1.65 12.72 14.87
C GLN A 627 -1.47 11.28 14.33
N LEU A 628 -0.49 10.53 14.82
CA LEU A 628 -0.29 9.13 14.41
C LEU A 628 -1.43 8.22 14.89
N LYS A 629 -2.04 8.49 16.06
CA LYS A 629 -3.24 7.77 16.51
C LYS A 629 -4.48 8.10 15.68
N ILE A 630 -4.62 9.32 15.14
CA ILE A 630 -5.67 9.65 14.16
C ILE A 630 -5.52 8.81 12.88
N TYR A 631 -4.30 8.45 12.51
CA TYR A 631 -4.00 7.51 11.42
C TYR A 631 -4.03 6.02 11.84
N ASN A 632 -4.58 5.71 13.01
CA ASN A 632 -4.76 4.35 13.56
C ASN A 632 -3.46 3.57 13.86
N LEU A 633 -2.30 4.23 14.00
CA LEU A 633 -1.09 3.54 14.47
C LEU A 633 -1.22 3.16 15.96
N LYS A 634 -0.81 1.93 16.28
CA LYS A 634 -0.72 1.41 17.65
C LYS A 634 0.49 2.01 18.39
N ASP A 635 0.48 1.93 19.72
CA ASP A 635 1.54 2.47 20.58
C ASP A 635 2.94 1.85 20.37
N ASP A 636 3.04 0.57 19.98
CA ASP A 636 4.31 -0.08 19.60
C ASP A 636 4.92 0.55 18.33
N GLN A 637 4.08 0.80 17.32
CA GLN A 637 4.50 1.44 16.06
C GLN A 637 4.97 2.87 16.32
N ILE A 638 4.23 3.61 17.14
CA ILE A 638 4.56 5.00 17.51
C ILE A 638 5.90 5.03 18.27
N LEU A 639 6.18 4.06 19.14
CA LEU A 639 7.46 3.94 19.83
C LEU A 639 8.62 3.60 18.87
N GLU A 640 8.43 2.65 17.95
CA GLU A 640 9.43 2.32 16.92
C GLU A 640 9.76 3.56 16.05
N LEU A 641 8.73 4.25 15.56
CA LEU A 641 8.85 5.49 14.80
C LEU A 641 9.59 6.58 15.58
N LYS A 642 9.28 6.74 16.87
CA LYS A 642 9.91 7.74 17.77
C LYS A 642 11.39 7.48 18.01
N LEU A 643 11.81 6.22 18.05
CA LEU A 643 13.19 5.81 18.34
C LEU A 643 14.07 5.70 17.08
N HIS A 644 13.48 5.35 15.92
CA HIS A 644 14.26 4.95 14.74
C HIS A 644 14.02 5.79 13.49
N ARG A 645 12.99 6.67 13.45
CA ARG A 645 12.63 7.44 12.25
C ARG A 645 12.76 8.94 12.44
N ARG A 646 12.83 9.63 11.30
CA ARG A 646 12.95 11.09 11.21
C ARG A 646 11.72 11.66 10.51
N PHE A 647 11.28 12.83 10.94
CA PHE A 647 10.06 13.46 10.42
C PHE A 647 10.31 14.85 9.81
N VAL A 648 9.47 15.21 8.84
CA VAL A 648 9.18 16.61 8.48
C VAL A 648 7.76 16.89 8.95
N LEU A 649 7.63 17.65 10.04
CA LEU A 649 6.35 18.10 10.57
C LEU A 649 5.89 19.33 9.78
N ILE A 650 4.66 19.29 9.26
CA ILE A 650 4.01 20.40 8.57
C ILE A 650 2.85 20.85 9.45
N CYS A 651 3.11 21.79 10.35
CA CYS A 651 2.18 22.23 11.38
C CYS A 651 1.41 23.47 10.91
N ASP A 652 0.11 23.34 10.63
CA ASP A 652 -0.73 24.44 10.15
C ASP A 652 -1.60 25.02 11.28
N GLY A 653 -1.80 26.35 11.29
CA GLY A 653 -2.75 27.00 12.21
C GLY A 653 -2.27 27.23 13.64
N TYR A 654 -1.02 27.69 13.84
CA TYR A 654 -0.49 27.98 15.20
C TYR A 654 -1.27 29.07 15.96
N ASP A 655 -1.71 30.12 15.27
CA ASP A 655 -2.58 31.15 15.84
C ASP A 655 -4.02 30.65 16.07
N GLU A 656 -4.45 29.72 15.23
CA GLU A 656 -5.82 29.19 15.21
C GLU A 656 -6.07 28.22 16.37
N SER A 657 -5.01 27.48 16.76
CA SER A 657 -4.90 26.70 18.00
C SER A 657 -4.49 27.53 19.23
N GLN A 658 -4.53 28.87 19.12
CA GLN A 658 -4.31 29.86 20.18
C GLN A 658 -2.99 29.68 20.97
N GLN A 659 -1.95 29.20 20.30
CA GLN A 659 -0.71 28.83 20.97
C GLN A 659 0.17 30.03 21.34
N LEU A 660 0.60 30.07 22.60
CA LEU A 660 1.53 31.08 23.13
C LEU A 660 2.93 30.50 23.42
N VAL A 661 3.07 29.17 23.37
CA VAL A 661 4.27 28.41 23.73
C VAL A 661 5.05 27.93 22.50
N ASN A 662 6.28 27.48 22.73
CA ASN A 662 7.18 27.01 21.68
C ASN A 662 7.00 25.50 21.46
N LEU A 663 6.19 25.12 20.46
CA LEU A 663 5.80 23.71 20.21
C LEU A 663 6.99 22.78 19.95
N TYR A 664 8.06 23.29 19.33
CA TYR A 664 9.31 22.55 19.13
C TYR A 664 9.94 22.16 20.49
N ARG A 665 9.93 23.08 21.46
CA ARG A 665 10.44 22.84 22.82
C ARG A 665 9.48 21.99 23.66
N THR A 666 8.17 22.23 23.63
CA THR A 666 7.21 21.50 24.50
C THR A 666 7.05 20.05 24.08
N ASN A 667 7.04 19.76 22.77
CA ASN A 667 7.08 18.39 22.24
C ASN A 667 8.49 17.77 22.26
N MET A 668 9.47 18.41 22.91
CA MET A 668 10.84 17.91 23.14
C MET A 668 11.58 17.46 21.88
N LEU A 669 11.44 18.18 20.77
CA LEU A 669 11.99 17.73 19.48
C LEU A 669 13.53 17.74 19.49
N ASN A 670 14.09 16.72 18.83
CA ASN A 670 15.53 16.41 18.75
C ASN A 670 16.24 16.33 20.12
N GLN A 671 15.52 16.02 21.21
CA GLN A 671 16.12 15.64 22.49
C GLN A 671 16.46 14.13 22.52
N PRO A 672 17.42 13.69 23.36
CA PRO A 672 17.76 12.27 23.48
C PRO A 672 16.53 11.40 23.84
N GLY A 673 16.27 10.35 23.06
CA GLY A 673 15.10 9.48 23.23
C GLY A 673 13.74 10.10 22.86
N GLN A 674 13.75 11.25 22.15
CA GLN A 674 12.55 11.93 21.66
C GLN A 674 12.57 12.06 20.14
N TRP A 675 11.44 12.53 19.58
CA TRP A 675 11.20 12.65 18.14
C TRP A 675 12.32 13.40 17.39
N SER A 676 12.95 12.74 16.42
CA SER A 676 13.86 13.41 15.47
C SER A 676 13.05 14.05 14.35
N ALA A 677 13.06 15.39 14.27
CA ALA A 677 12.14 16.12 13.41
C ALA A 677 12.70 17.48 12.95
N LYS A 678 12.38 17.84 11.71
CA LYS A 678 12.28 19.25 11.28
C LYS A 678 10.83 19.70 11.36
N MET A 679 10.60 20.99 11.59
CA MET A 679 9.27 21.59 11.64
C MET A 679 9.16 22.74 10.63
N VAL A 680 8.23 22.63 9.70
CA VAL A 680 7.65 23.77 8.99
C VAL A 680 6.36 24.13 9.73
N ILE A 681 6.21 25.37 10.19
CA ILE A 681 5.05 25.80 10.98
C ILE A 681 4.45 27.09 10.43
N SER A 682 3.12 27.13 10.27
CA SER A 682 2.41 28.29 9.72
C SER A 682 1.75 29.15 10.80
N CYS A 683 1.76 30.46 10.60
CA CYS A 683 1.07 31.41 11.49
C CYS A 683 0.60 32.67 10.75
N ARG A 684 -0.55 33.22 11.15
CA ARG A 684 -1.03 34.54 10.73
C ARG A 684 -0.17 35.66 11.33
N SER A 685 0.30 36.57 10.48
CA SER A 685 1.03 37.78 10.90
C SER A 685 0.26 38.62 11.93
N GLN A 686 -1.07 38.56 11.88
CA GLN A 686 -2.04 39.17 12.80
C GLN A 686 -1.78 38.83 14.28
N TYR A 687 -1.36 37.61 14.55
CA TYR A 687 -1.26 37.05 15.90
C TYR A 687 0.03 37.44 16.63
N LEU A 688 1.03 37.92 15.89
CA LEU A 688 2.40 38.08 16.38
C LEU A 688 2.61 39.38 17.16
N GLY A 689 3.27 39.25 18.32
CA GLY A 689 3.82 40.38 19.08
C GLY A 689 5.11 40.96 18.46
N GLN A 690 5.84 41.78 19.21
CA GLN A 690 7.18 42.22 18.77
C GLN A 690 8.20 41.07 18.93
N ASP A 691 8.26 40.43 20.10
CA ASP A 691 9.25 39.37 20.42
C ASP A 691 8.83 37.95 20.00
N TYR A 692 7.99 37.84 18.95
CA TYR A 692 7.31 36.60 18.59
C TYR A 692 8.24 35.42 18.26
N ARG A 693 9.46 35.69 17.76
CA ARG A 693 10.43 34.65 17.37
C ARG A 693 10.79 33.71 18.53
N SER A 694 10.71 34.18 19.77
CA SER A 694 10.87 33.35 20.99
C SER A 694 9.94 32.13 21.05
N ARG A 695 8.77 32.20 20.39
CA ARG A 695 7.79 31.11 20.29
C ARG A 695 8.15 30.04 19.24
N PHE A 696 9.16 30.25 18.41
CA PHE A 696 9.49 29.34 17.30
C PHE A 696 10.98 28.97 17.21
N MET A 697 11.89 29.83 17.67
CA MET A 697 13.32 29.55 17.67
C MET A 697 13.66 28.36 18.59
N PRO A 698 14.48 27.39 18.14
CA PRO A 698 15.10 26.41 19.03
C PRO A 698 16.03 27.10 20.07
N GLN A 699 16.39 26.35 21.11
CA GLN A 699 17.30 26.83 22.17
C GLN A 699 18.50 25.87 22.27
N SER A 700 19.72 26.43 22.22
CA SER A 700 20.94 25.63 22.34
C SER A 700 21.17 25.25 23.81
N GLY A 701 21.49 23.97 24.04
CA GLY A 701 21.48 23.30 25.36
C GLY A 701 22.57 23.72 26.38
N GLY A 702 23.00 24.97 26.37
CA GLY A 702 23.95 25.51 27.35
C GLY A 702 23.28 26.05 28.62
N HIS A 703 24.05 26.20 29.70
CA HIS A 703 23.59 26.73 31.00
C HIS A 703 22.94 28.13 30.94
N TYR A 704 23.17 28.89 29.87
CA TYR A 704 22.37 30.06 29.51
C TYR A 704 21.62 29.69 28.22
N SER A 705 20.31 29.52 28.30
CA SER A 705 19.45 29.08 27.19
C SER A 705 19.36 30.13 26.08
N ARG A 706 20.38 30.19 25.23
CA ARG A 706 20.46 31.15 24.11
C ARG A 706 19.57 30.69 22.95
N PRO A 707 18.83 31.62 22.29
CA PRO A 707 18.11 31.31 21.06
C PRO A 707 19.08 30.87 19.95
N ALA A 708 18.84 29.68 19.40
CA ALA A 708 19.63 29.10 18.32
C ALA A 708 19.18 29.73 16.98
N THR A 709 19.71 30.92 16.69
CA THR A 709 19.29 31.71 15.53
C THR A 709 19.71 31.03 14.23
N GLU A 710 20.83 30.32 14.27
CA GLU A 710 21.38 29.46 13.23
C GLU A 710 20.49 28.24 12.90
N LEU A 711 19.61 27.81 13.80
CA LEU A 711 18.69 26.67 13.62
C LEU A 711 17.27 27.10 13.20
N PHE A 712 17.02 28.40 13.09
CA PHE A 712 15.73 29.00 12.78
C PHE A 712 15.73 29.71 11.42
N GLN A 713 14.59 29.70 10.74
CA GLN A 713 14.34 30.41 9.50
C GLN A 713 12.89 30.92 9.48
N GLU A 714 12.64 32.03 8.80
CA GLU A 714 11.28 32.49 8.49
C GLU A 714 11.16 32.86 7.01
N ALA A 715 9.93 32.82 6.51
CA ALA A 715 9.55 33.36 5.22
C ALA A 715 8.14 33.94 5.32
N VAL A 716 7.88 35.07 4.66
CA VAL A 716 6.58 35.74 4.67
C VAL A 716 6.01 35.69 3.26
N ILE A 717 4.89 34.98 3.07
CA ILE A 717 4.16 34.96 1.80
C ILE A 717 3.71 36.38 1.46
N THR A 718 3.98 36.79 0.22
CA THR A 718 3.58 38.09 -0.32
C THR A 718 2.26 37.98 -1.11
N PRO A 719 1.50 39.08 -1.26
CA PRO A 719 0.31 39.10 -2.11
C PRO A 719 0.63 38.68 -3.55
N PHE A 720 -0.34 38.11 -4.26
CA PHE A 720 -0.15 37.67 -5.64
C PHE A 720 0.25 38.82 -6.58
N SER A 721 1.23 38.55 -7.42
CA SER A 721 1.54 39.35 -8.61
C SER A 721 0.44 39.21 -9.67
N ARG A 722 0.41 40.12 -10.65
CA ARG A 722 -0.54 40.06 -11.78
C ARG A 722 -0.49 38.72 -12.53
N ALA A 723 0.71 38.20 -12.79
CA ALA A 723 0.89 36.90 -13.46
C ALA A 723 0.38 35.70 -12.63
N GLN A 724 0.45 35.78 -11.29
CA GLN A 724 -0.14 34.77 -10.41
C GLN A 724 -1.68 34.84 -10.39
N ILE A 725 -2.26 36.03 -10.51
CA ILE A 725 -3.72 36.22 -10.68
C ILE A 725 -4.17 35.65 -12.04
N GLU A 726 -3.46 35.97 -13.12
CA GLU A 726 -3.78 35.50 -14.47
C GLU A 726 -3.69 33.96 -14.56
N ASN A 727 -2.62 33.34 -14.06
CA ASN A 727 -2.47 31.88 -13.96
C ASN A 727 -3.54 31.22 -13.06
N TYR A 728 -3.93 31.86 -11.95
CA TYR A 728 -5.05 31.36 -11.13
C TYR A 728 -6.35 31.29 -11.93
N ILE A 729 -6.62 32.29 -12.77
CA ILE A 729 -7.83 32.32 -13.61
C ILE A 729 -7.75 31.26 -14.72
N GLU A 730 -6.57 31.06 -15.33
CA GLU A 730 -6.32 30.00 -16.33
C GLU A 730 -6.57 28.59 -15.75
N GLN A 731 -6.21 28.34 -14.49
CA GLN A 731 -6.53 27.09 -13.79
C GLN A 731 -7.99 27.04 -13.30
N TYR A 732 -8.59 28.18 -12.94
CA TYR A 732 -9.96 28.25 -12.44
C TYR A 732 -10.99 27.95 -13.53
N VAL A 733 -10.90 28.62 -14.69
CA VAL A 733 -11.92 28.57 -15.76
C VAL A 733 -12.30 27.14 -16.18
N PRO A 734 -11.38 26.19 -16.41
CA PRO A 734 -11.71 24.83 -16.86
C PRO A 734 -12.40 23.92 -15.83
N LEU A 735 -12.45 24.28 -14.54
CA LEU A 735 -12.98 23.40 -13.48
C LEU A 735 -14.47 23.06 -13.63
N GLU A 736 -15.25 23.97 -14.22
CA GLU A 736 -16.69 23.83 -14.41
C GLU A 736 -17.09 24.43 -15.78
N PRO A 737 -18.22 24.03 -16.38
CA PRO A 737 -18.71 24.63 -17.63
C PRO A 737 -19.16 26.08 -17.42
N ARG A 738 -18.25 27.04 -17.60
CA ARG A 738 -18.52 28.48 -17.42
C ARG A 738 -18.63 29.22 -18.75
N THR A 739 -19.41 30.30 -18.75
CA THR A 739 -19.65 31.16 -19.92
C THR A 739 -18.56 32.21 -20.16
N TRP A 740 -17.68 32.43 -19.17
CA TRP A 740 -16.61 33.44 -19.20
C TRP A 740 -15.25 32.81 -19.46
N THR A 741 -14.43 33.47 -20.29
CA THR A 741 -13.04 33.12 -20.54
C THR A 741 -12.10 33.80 -19.53
N THR A 742 -10.82 33.41 -19.54
CA THR A 742 -9.76 34.09 -18.78
C THR A 742 -9.71 35.60 -19.07
N HIS A 743 -9.91 35.99 -20.33
CA HIS A 743 -9.90 37.40 -20.77
C HIS A 743 -11.06 38.19 -20.15
N ASP A 744 -12.28 37.63 -20.14
CA ASP A 744 -13.45 38.27 -19.54
C ASP A 744 -13.22 38.57 -18.04
N TYR A 745 -12.68 37.61 -17.31
CA TYR A 745 -12.34 37.79 -15.89
C TYR A 745 -11.25 38.85 -15.67
N VAL A 746 -10.14 38.79 -16.41
CA VAL A 746 -9.02 39.75 -16.26
C VAL A 746 -9.44 41.17 -16.62
N ASP A 747 -10.23 41.36 -17.67
CA ASP A 747 -10.74 42.67 -18.09
C ASP A 747 -11.72 43.23 -17.06
N ARG A 748 -12.63 42.41 -16.52
CA ARG A 748 -13.60 42.86 -15.51
C ARG A 748 -12.95 43.16 -14.16
N LEU A 749 -11.96 42.36 -13.73
CA LEU A 749 -11.13 42.66 -12.56
C LEU A 749 -10.37 43.99 -12.73
N THR A 750 -9.88 44.27 -13.93
CA THR A 750 -9.16 45.51 -14.27
C THR A 750 -10.10 46.73 -14.36
N ALA A 751 -11.32 46.54 -14.87
CA ALA A 751 -12.30 47.62 -15.08
C ALA A 751 -12.95 48.12 -13.78
N ILE A 752 -13.04 47.29 -12.72
CA ILE A 752 -13.66 47.68 -11.45
C ILE A 752 -12.63 48.38 -10.54
N PRO A 753 -12.84 49.66 -10.15
CA PRO A 753 -11.84 50.43 -9.41
C PRO A 753 -11.36 49.77 -8.11
N HIS A 754 -10.04 49.65 -7.97
CA HIS A 754 -9.33 49.03 -6.85
C HIS A 754 -9.55 47.53 -6.64
N LEU A 755 -10.29 46.83 -7.50
CA LEU A 755 -10.53 45.39 -7.34
C LEU A 755 -9.24 44.57 -7.56
N MET A 756 -8.42 44.93 -8.56
CA MET A 756 -7.09 44.32 -8.79
C MET A 756 -6.15 44.36 -7.57
N GLU A 757 -6.23 45.38 -6.71
CA GLU A 757 -5.42 45.46 -5.49
C GLU A 757 -5.96 44.55 -4.37
N LEU A 758 -7.28 44.33 -4.35
CA LEU A 758 -7.94 43.49 -3.36
C LEU A 758 -7.75 41.99 -3.66
N VAL A 759 -7.85 41.59 -4.93
CA VAL A 759 -7.69 40.18 -5.35
C VAL A 759 -6.22 39.70 -5.39
N LYS A 760 -5.27 40.53 -4.96
CA LYS A 760 -3.91 40.04 -4.61
C LYS A 760 -3.94 39.10 -3.39
N ASN A 761 -5.03 39.08 -2.63
CA ASN A 761 -5.31 38.04 -1.65
C ASN A 761 -6.00 36.85 -2.35
N PRO A 762 -5.41 35.63 -2.37
CA PRO A 762 -5.95 34.49 -3.12
C PRO A 762 -7.40 34.10 -2.77
N PHE A 763 -7.79 34.24 -1.49
CA PHE A 763 -9.16 33.99 -1.05
C PHE A 763 -10.15 35.06 -1.52
N LEU A 764 -9.72 36.31 -1.69
CA LEU A 764 -10.56 37.35 -2.29
C LEU A 764 -10.61 37.24 -3.81
N LEU A 765 -9.58 36.67 -4.46
CA LEU A 765 -9.63 36.30 -5.87
C LEU A 765 -10.68 35.21 -6.13
N SER A 766 -10.68 34.10 -5.37
CA SER A 766 -11.66 33.04 -5.56
C SER A 766 -13.11 33.54 -5.43
N LEU A 767 -13.38 34.35 -4.40
CA LEU A 767 -14.70 34.96 -4.18
C LEU A 767 -15.05 35.98 -5.28
N ALA A 768 -14.07 36.69 -5.84
CA ALA A 768 -14.32 37.61 -6.95
C ALA A 768 -14.71 36.85 -8.22
N LEU A 769 -14.01 35.76 -8.56
CA LEU A 769 -14.30 34.96 -9.76
C LEU A 769 -15.65 34.23 -9.67
N GLU A 770 -16.04 33.80 -8.46
CA GLU A 770 -17.35 33.21 -8.17
C GLU A 770 -18.48 34.25 -8.32
N ALA A 771 -18.33 35.45 -7.75
CA ALA A 771 -19.37 36.47 -7.74
C ALA A 771 -19.49 37.30 -9.05
N LEU A 772 -18.37 37.51 -9.77
CA LEU A 772 -18.28 38.43 -10.92
C LEU A 772 -19.32 38.19 -12.03
N PRO A 773 -19.58 36.95 -12.49
CA PRO A 773 -20.56 36.71 -13.54
C PRO A 773 -21.96 37.19 -13.14
N ALA A 774 -22.41 36.86 -11.92
CA ALA A 774 -23.74 37.21 -11.43
C ALA A 774 -23.92 38.73 -11.23
N VAL A 775 -22.92 39.44 -10.68
CA VAL A 775 -23.03 40.90 -10.44
C VAL A 775 -22.85 41.75 -11.71
N THR A 776 -22.46 41.15 -12.84
CA THR A 776 -22.26 41.86 -14.12
C THR A 776 -23.05 41.28 -15.31
N GLU A 777 -23.96 40.32 -15.08
CA GLU A 777 -24.78 39.74 -16.15
C GLU A 777 -25.64 40.82 -16.83
N GLY A 778 -25.58 40.87 -18.17
CA GLY A 778 -26.19 41.94 -18.98
C GLY A 778 -25.51 43.32 -18.92
N GLN A 779 -24.46 43.52 -18.11
CA GLN A 779 -23.88 44.84 -17.85
C GLN A 779 -22.67 45.15 -18.74
N GLN A 780 -22.92 45.81 -19.88
CA GLN A 780 -21.86 46.33 -20.77
C GLN A 780 -21.45 47.79 -20.48
N ASP A 781 -22.25 48.55 -19.72
CA ASP A 781 -22.02 49.98 -19.50
C ASP A 781 -21.19 50.31 -18.24
N LEU A 782 -20.41 51.40 -18.34
CA LEU A 782 -19.61 51.99 -17.26
C LEU A 782 -20.45 52.40 -16.04
N SER A 783 -21.73 52.74 -16.21
CA SER A 783 -22.61 53.07 -15.08
C SER A 783 -22.96 51.85 -14.22
N ALA A 784 -22.88 50.65 -14.80
CA ALA A 784 -23.27 49.37 -14.21
C ALA A 784 -22.06 48.63 -13.60
N ILE A 785 -20.88 48.68 -14.25
CA ILE A 785 -19.59 48.23 -13.68
C ILE A 785 -19.33 48.86 -12.30
N LYS A 786 -19.79 50.10 -12.08
CA LYS A 786 -19.74 50.77 -10.77
C LYS A 786 -20.71 50.14 -9.74
N LEU A 787 -21.94 49.81 -10.14
CA LEU A 787 -22.94 49.17 -9.28
C LEU A 787 -22.50 47.78 -8.79
N ALA A 788 -21.82 47.01 -9.65
CA ALA A 788 -21.20 45.73 -9.28
C ALA A 788 -20.14 45.89 -8.16
N ARG A 789 -19.44 47.03 -8.08
CA ARG A 789 -18.38 47.26 -7.09
C ARG A 789 -18.88 47.16 -5.65
N VAL A 790 -19.98 47.86 -5.30
CA VAL A 790 -20.47 47.84 -3.90
C VAL A 790 -21.02 46.46 -3.51
N GLN A 791 -21.64 45.75 -4.47
CA GLN A 791 -22.16 44.39 -4.28
C GLN A 791 -21.04 43.38 -4.00
N LEU A 792 -19.92 43.45 -4.72
CA LEU A 792 -18.75 42.61 -4.46
C LEU A 792 -18.21 42.81 -3.03
N TYR A 793 -18.15 44.04 -2.52
CA TYR A 793 -17.67 44.28 -1.15
C TYR A 793 -18.67 43.80 -0.08
N ASP A 794 -19.98 43.87 -0.33
CA ASP A 794 -20.99 43.24 0.53
C ASP A 794 -20.79 41.72 0.60
N ILE A 795 -20.64 41.06 -0.56
CA ILE A 795 -20.38 39.62 -0.67
C ILE A 795 -19.07 39.25 0.05
N PHE A 796 -17.97 39.96 -0.22
CA PHE A 796 -16.66 39.68 0.38
C PHE A 796 -16.70 39.76 1.91
N VAL A 797 -17.34 40.78 2.48
CA VAL A 797 -17.39 40.96 3.94
C VAL A 797 -18.27 39.92 4.61
N VAL A 798 -19.44 39.62 4.05
CA VAL A 798 -20.33 38.56 4.58
C VAL A 798 -19.66 37.19 4.48
N HIS A 799 -19.07 36.84 3.34
CA HIS A 799 -18.40 35.55 3.16
C HIS A 799 -17.14 35.43 4.04
N TRP A 800 -16.30 36.47 4.12
CA TRP A 800 -15.11 36.50 4.98
C TRP A 800 -15.48 36.27 6.45
N LEU A 801 -16.52 36.94 6.95
CA LEU A 801 -17.00 36.74 8.33
C LEU A 801 -17.61 35.34 8.52
N ASN A 802 -18.38 34.81 7.57
CA ASN A 802 -18.93 33.45 7.63
C ASN A 802 -17.88 32.33 7.57
N VAL A 803 -16.74 32.54 6.91
CA VAL A 803 -15.61 31.59 6.93
C VAL A 803 -14.85 31.69 8.25
N ASN A 804 -14.65 32.89 8.79
CA ASN A 804 -14.01 33.04 10.11
C ASN A 804 -14.91 32.55 11.26
N LYS A 805 -16.23 32.69 11.15
CA LYS A 805 -17.23 32.08 12.04
C LYS A 805 -17.04 30.55 12.10
N ARG A 806 -17.19 29.86 10.96
CA ARG A 806 -17.07 28.39 10.85
C ARG A 806 -15.74 27.86 11.37
N ARG A 807 -14.65 28.62 11.18
CA ARG A 807 -13.32 28.34 11.74
C ARG A 807 -13.30 28.46 13.27
N LEU A 808 -13.83 29.53 13.86
CA LEU A 808 -13.91 29.66 15.32
C LEU A 808 -14.86 28.62 15.95
N GLU A 809 -15.94 28.24 15.28
CA GLU A 809 -16.87 27.19 15.72
C GLU A 809 -16.21 25.81 15.83
N SER A 810 -15.21 25.53 14.97
CA SER A 810 -14.49 24.24 14.88
C SER A 810 -13.14 24.19 15.61
N ASN A 811 -12.59 25.33 16.05
CA ASN A 811 -11.32 25.37 16.77
C ASN A 811 -11.47 24.99 18.26
N ALA A 812 -10.43 24.37 18.81
CA ALA A 812 -10.23 24.29 20.26
C ALA A 812 -9.98 25.70 20.85
N LEU A 813 -10.94 26.19 21.64
CA LEU A 813 -10.89 27.48 22.34
C LEU A 813 -10.88 27.27 23.86
N SER A 814 -10.44 28.27 24.62
CA SER A 814 -10.59 28.26 26.09
C SER A 814 -12.06 28.37 26.48
N ASP A 815 -12.46 27.84 27.65
CA ASP A 815 -13.85 27.92 28.16
C ASP A 815 -14.39 29.36 28.15
N SER A 816 -13.52 30.34 28.50
CA SER A 816 -13.85 31.76 28.45
C SER A 816 -14.02 32.30 27.03
N ASP A 817 -13.15 31.92 26.09
CA ASP A 817 -13.29 32.35 24.69
C ASP A 817 -14.49 31.69 24.02
N ARG A 818 -14.79 30.43 24.36
CA ARG A 818 -15.97 29.70 23.87
C ARG A 818 -17.26 30.34 24.36
N THR A 819 -17.35 30.67 25.66
CA THR A 819 -18.49 31.37 26.24
C THR A 819 -18.77 32.71 25.53
N ILE A 820 -17.73 33.45 25.13
CA ILE A 820 -17.87 34.72 24.40
C ILE A 820 -18.18 34.47 22.91
N LEU A 821 -17.62 33.42 22.29
CA LEU A 821 -18.01 33.02 20.93
C LEU A 821 -19.50 32.68 20.86
N ASP A 822 -20.01 31.86 21.79
CA ASP A 822 -21.40 31.44 21.80
C ASP A 822 -22.35 32.65 22.00
N GLN A 823 -21.97 33.64 22.84
CA GLN A 823 -22.69 34.93 22.94
C GLN A 823 -22.65 35.75 21.64
N LEU A 824 -21.52 35.76 20.92
CA LEU A 824 -21.40 36.42 19.61
C LEU A 824 -22.18 35.68 18.52
N LEU A 825 -22.38 34.36 18.64
CA LEU A 825 -23.23 33.57 17.75
C LEU A 825 -24.71 33.92 17.97
N ASP A 826 -25.18 33.93 19.22
CA ASP A 826 -26.54 34.33 19.60
C ASP A 826 -26.88 35.77 19.20
N ALA A 827 -25.90 36.69 19.28
CA ALA A 827 -26.04 38.09 18.87
C ALA A 827 -25.92 38.33 17.34
N GLY A 828 -25.73 37.27 16.55
CA GLY A 828 -25.48 37.37 15.11
C GLY A 828 -24.03 37.73 14.81
N PHE A 829 -23.16 36.72 14.72
CA PHE A 829 -21.71 36.89 14.59
C PHE A 829 -21.29 37.78 13.40
N VAL A 830 -21.98 37.66 12.26
CA VAL A 830 -21.68 38.45 11.05
C VAL A 830 -22.05 39.92 11.25
N SER A 831 -23.22 40.23 11.82
CA SER A 831 -23.61 41.60 12.15
C SER A 831 -22.66 42.24 13.16
N MET A 832 -22.24 41.49 14.20
CA MET A 832 -21.25 41.95 15.18
C MET A 832 -19.87 42.24 14.55
N GLY A 833 -19.41 41.39 13.61
CA GLY A 833 -18.16 41.61 12.87
C GLY A 833 -18.21 42.81 11.92
N VAL A 834 -19.36 43.05 11.28
CA VAL A 834 -19.61 44.24 10.45
C VAL A 834 -19.64 45.51 11.31
N ASP A 835 -20.36 45.50 12.43
CA ASP A 835 -20.45 46.63 13.35
C ASP A 835 -19.09 46.97 13.98
N TYR A 836 -18.33 45.98 14.46
CA TYR A 836 -16.93 46.18 14.89
C TYR A 836 -16.10 46.88 13.82
N SER A 837 -16.20 46.44 12.56
CA SER A 837 -15.45 47.00 11.44
C SER A 837 -15.89 48.43 11.09
N ARG A 838 -17.19 48.74 11.15
CA ARG A 838 -17.75 50.09 11.00
C ARG A 838 -17.29 51.03 12.11
N ARG A 839 -17.39 50.62 13.37
CA ARG A 839 -16.92 51.41 14.53
C ARG A 839 -15.42 51.66 14.48
N LEU A 840 -14.62 50.69 14.01
CA LEU A 840 -13.19 50.88 13.80
C LEU A 840 -12.91 51.88 12.66
N ALA A 841 -13.63 51.77 11.54
CA ALA A 841 -13.52 52.72 10.44
C ALA A 841 -13.86 54.15 10.88
N LEU A 842 -14.95 54.33 11.63
CA LEU A 842 -15.35 55.63 12.20
C LEU A 842 -14.24 56.22 13.08
N ALA A 843 -13.69 55.44 14.01
CA ALA A 843 -12.66 55.89 14.92
C ALA A 843 -11.34 56.26 14.21
N ILE A 844 -11.02 55.63 13.07
CA ILE A 844 -9.87 55.99 12.23
C ILE A 844 -10.09 57.35 11.56
N PHE A 845 -11.29 57.63 11.03
CA PHE A 845 -11.60 58.97 10.49
C PHE A 845 -11.65 60.02 11.60
N GLU A 846 -12.42 59.82 12.67
CA GLU A 846 -12.54 60.75 13.79
C GLU A 846 -11.23 61.10 14.49
N LYS A 847 -10.29 60.14 14.64
CA LYS A 847 -9.14 60.26 15.55
C LYS A 847 -7.78 60.14 14.86
N GLN A 848 -7.75 59.88 13.55
CA GLN A 848 -6.53 59.76 12.74
C GLN A 848 -6.68 60.36 11.32
N ASP A 849 -7.72 61.14 11.04
CA ASP A 849 -7.91 61.86 9.75
C ASP A 849 -7.84 60.92 8.54
N GLY A 850 -8.55 59.78 8.65
CA GLY A 850 -8.62 58.75 7.61
C GLY A 850 -7.33 57.94 7.39
N ASN A 851 -6.26 58.20 8.15
CA ASN A 851 -4.99 57.49 8.01
C ASN A 851 -5.14 56.00 8.38
N PRO A 852 -4.98 55.06 7.43
CA PRO A 852 -5.37 53.66 7.61
C PRO A 852 -4.45 52.86 8.53
N VAL A 853 -3.35 53.43 9.06
CA VAL A 853 -2.38 52.74 9.91
C VAL A 853 -2.51 53.18 11.37
N VAL A 854 -3.04 52.29 12.20
CA VAL A 854 -3.16 52.48 13.66
C VAL A 854 -1.95 51.84 14.34
N LYS A 855 -1.09 52.65 14.96
CA LYS A 855 -0.04 52.15 15.86
C LYS A 855 -0.63 51.91 17.26
N TYR A 856 -0.52 50.69 17.78
CA TYR A 856 -1.02 50.32 19.10
C TYR A 856 -0.06 49.35 19.83
N THR A 857 0.21 49.65 21.10
CA THR A 857 0.78 48.72 22.08
C THR A 857 0.05 48.87 23.42
N HIS A 858 -0.43 47.76 24.00
CA HIS A 858 -1.36 47.80 25.14
C HIS A 858 -0.89 48.70 26.29
N LEU A 859 0.38 48.62 26.70
CA LEU A 859 0.91 49.38 27.84
C LEU A 859 0.94 50.91 27.60
N SER A 860 1.17 51.37 26.36
CA SER A 860 1.14 52.79 25.99
C SER A 860 -0.28 53.30 25.72
N ASP A 861 -1.09 52.48 25.06
CA ASP A 861 -2.35 52.92 24.46
C ASP A 861 -3.60 52.56 25.29
N LYS A 862 -3.44 51.94 26.47
CA LYS A 862 -4.54 51.52 27.37
C LYS A 862 -5.55 52.62 27.73
N ASN A 863 -5.14 53.89 27.73
CA ASN A 863 -5.99 55.04 28.05
C ASN A 863 -6.47 55.78 26.78
N THR A 864 -6.33 55.19 25.59
CA THR A 864 -6.71 55.78 24.29
C THR A 864 -7.90 55.06 23.69
N TRP A 865 -8.55 55.67 22.69
CA TRP A 865 -9.65 55.04 21.94
C TRP A 865 -9.32 53.65 21.38
N LYS A 866 -8.04 53.43 21.04
CA LYS A 866 -7.55 52.21 20.38
C LYS A 866 -7.77 50.94 21.21
N VAL A 867 -7.81 51.04 22.55
CA VAL A 867 -8.01 49.88 23.42
C VAL A 867 -9.37 49.20 23.18
N LYS A 868 -10.38 49.95 22.69
CA LYS A 868 -11.71 49.43 22.33
C LYS A 868 -11.71 48.49 21.11
N PHE A 869 -10.63 48.47 20.33
CA PHE A 869 -10.52 47.70 19.08
C PHE A 869 -9.32 46.74 19.09
N PHE A 870 -8.22 47.15 19.72
CA PHE A 870 -6.96 46.42 19.77
C PHE A 870 -6.64 45.87 21.17
N GLY A 871 -7.60 45.96 22.09
CA GLY A 871 -7.50 45.45 23.46
C GLY A 871 -7.26 43.93 23.56
N PRO A 872 -6.82 43.46 24.75
CA PRO A 872 -6.68 42.04 25.07
C PRO A 872 -8.03 41.37 25.40
N ASP A 873 -9.10 42.14 25.50
CA ASP A 873 -10.45 41.66 25.79
C ASP A 873 -10.90 40.56 24.81
N PRO A 874 -11.57 39.48 25.27
CA PRO A 874 -11.93 38.34 24.42
C PRO A 874 -12.87 38.69 23.26
N GLU A 875 -13.91 39.50 23.49
CA GLU A 875 -14.88 39.88 22.44
C GLU A 875 -14.19 40.72 21.37
N VAL A 876 -13.46 41.76 21.81
CA VAL A 876 -12.65 42.64 20.97
C VAL A 876 -11.56 41.85 20.23
N ARG A 877 -11.04 40.76 20.80
CA ARG A 877 -10.06 39.87 20.17
C ARG A 877 -10.68 39.00 19.08
N LEU A 878 -11.75 38.27 19.37
CA LEU A 878 -12.40 37.35 18.44
C LEU A 878 -12.98 38.11 17.23
N LEU A 879 -13.59 39.28 17.45
CA LEU A 879 -14.09 40.14 16.39
C LEU A 879 -12.95 40.70 15.52
N ARG A 880 -11.85 41.14 16.13
CA ARG A 880 -10.66 41.62 15.41
C ARG A 880 -9.99 40.53 14.56
N GLU A 881 -9.83 39.33 15.12
CA GLU A 881 -9.16 38.20 14.44
C GLU A 881 -10.03 37.56 13.34
N SER A 882 -11.31 37.88 13.32
CA SER A 882 -12.27 37.52 12.26
C SER A 882 -12.48 38.62 11.21
N SER A 883 -12.23 39.88 11.56
CA SER A 883 -12.36 41.04 10.66
C SER A 883 -11.25 41.10 9.60
N PRO A 884 -11.43 41.84 8.48
CA PRO A 884 -10.41 42.02 7.44
C PRO A 884 -9.31 43.03 7.85
N VAL A 885 -8.69 42.80 9.00
CA VAL A 885 -7.65 43.65 9.61
C VAL A 885 -6.31 42.91 9.63
N GLY A 886 -5.31 43.49 8.98
CA GLY A 886 -3.91 43.07 9.03
C GLY A 886 -3.16 43.72 10.19
N ARG A 887 -2.07 43.08 10.63
CA ARG A 887 -1.15 43.64 11.63
C ARG A 887 0.29 43.23 11.33
N THR A 888 1.20 44.16 11.58
CA THR A 888 2.66 43.96 11.50
C THR A 888 3.30 44.49 12.78
N GLY A 889 3.55 43.60 13.75
CA GLY A 889 4.13 43.93 15.06
C GLY A 889 3.22 44.81 15.95
N SER A 890 3.37 46.13 15.83
CA SER A 890 2.55 47.14 16.55
C SER A 890 1.69 48.02 15.64
N LEU A 891 1.71 47.77 14.33
CA LEU A 891 0.90 48.48 13.35
C LEU A 891 -0.29 47.61 12.96
N PHE A 892 -1.49 48.18 12.96
CA PHE A 892 -2.74 47.57 12.51
C PHE A 892 -3.31 48.39 11.34
N LYS A 893 -3.90 47.73 10.35
CA LYS A 893 -4.59 48.37 9.22
C LYS A 893 -5.66 47.43 8.65
N PHE A 894 -6.66 47.95 7.97
CA PHE A 894 -7.47 47.10 7.08
C PHE A 894 -6.57 46.50 5.98
N ILE A 895 -6.90 45.29 5.49
CA ILE A 895 -6.09 44.60 4.47
C ILE A 895 -5.84 45.43 3.20
N HIS A 896 -6.79 46.30 2.84
CA HIS A 896 -6.63 47.33 1.81
C HIS A 896 -7.41 48.60 2.19
N ARG A 897 -6.98 49.80 1.76
CA ARG A 897 -7.63 51.07 2.13
C ARG A 897 -9.10 51.12 1.70
N SER A 898 -9.46 50.49 0.59
CA SER A 898 -10.86 50.41 0.14
C SER A 898 -11.80 49.72 1.14
N MET A 899 -11.30 48.86 2.04
CA MET A 899 -12.14 48.26 3.09
C MET A 899 -12.48 49.30 4.17
N LEU A 900 -11.51 50.14 4.58
CA LEU A 900 -11.76 51.29 5.47
C LEU A 900 -12.81 52.24 4.87
N GLU A 901 -12.64 52.58 3.58
CA GLU A 901 -13.55 53.45 2.83
C GLU A 901 -14.96 52.84 2.68
N TYR A 902 -15.04 51.54 2.36
CA TYR A 902 -16.30 50.80 2.29
C TYR A 902 -17.02 50.75 3.65
N PHE A 903 -16.32 50.37 4.73
CA PHE A 903 -16.93 50.32 6.07
C PHE A 903 -17.39 51.69 6.54
N PHE A 904 -16.66 52.76 6.21
CA PHE A 904 -17.13 54.12 6.50
C PHE A 904 -18.37 54.49 5.68
N SER A 905 -18.43 54.14 4.39
CA SER A 905 -19.63 54.37 3.57
C SER A 905 -20.88 53.67 4.13
N ARG A 906 -20.72 52.51 4.76
CA ARG A 906 -21.79 51.80 5.49
C ARG A 906 -22.23 52.46 6.81
N ILE A 907 -21.50 53.44 7.33
CA ILE A 907 -22.00 54.27 8.46
C ILE A 907 -22.93 55.36 7.92
N VAL A 908 -22.58 55.95 6.77
CA VAL A 908 -23.39 56.99 6.11
C VAL A 908 -24.69 56.42 5.53
N TYR A 909 -24.64 55.24 4.91
CA TYR A 909 -25.83 54.54 4.44
C TYR A 909 -25.69 53.03 4.55
N GLU A 910 -26.57 52.40 5.31
CA GLU A 910 -26.71 50.95 5.39
C GLU A 910 -28.03 50.53 4.72
N PRO A 911 -28.00 49.64 3.70
CA PRO A 911 -29.22 49.11 3.13
C PRO A 911 -29.94 48.26 4.19
N SER A 912 -31.25 48.46 4.34
CA SER A 912 -32.06 47.66 5.25
C SER A 912 -32.02 46.20 4.83
N SER A 913 -31.50 45.33 5.69
CA SER A 913 -31.58 43.88 5.52
C SER A 913 -33.03 43.45 5.63
N GLN A 914 -33.72 43.29 4.49
CA GLN A 914 -34.84 42.36 4.42
C GLN A 914 -34.30 40.97 4.79
N GLY A 915 -35.10 40.22 5.56
CA GLY A 915 -34.64 39.10 6.36
C GLY A 915 -34.14 37.90 5.57
N ASP A 916 -33.59 36.94 6.32
CA ASP A 916 -32.99 35.71 5.84
C ASP A 916 -33.94 34.93 4.92
N ASP A 917 -33.54 34.72 3.66
CA ASP A 917 -34.20 33.81 2.72
C ASP A 917 -33.15 33.14 1.82
N ASP A 918 -32.90 31.84 2.05
CA ASP A 918 -31.89 31.05 1.33
C ASP A 918 -32.41 30.63 -0.07
N GLY A 919 -32.39 31.59 -1.01
CA GLY A 919 -32.29 31.32 -2.45
C GLY A 919 -33.50 31.69 -3.32
N PHE A 920 -33.19 32.27 -4.48
CA PHE A 920 -33.98 32.29 -5.74
C PHE A 920 -35.53 32.25 -5.63
N GLY A 921 -36.14 33.20 -4.93
CA GLY A 921 -37.58 33.48 -4.96
C GLY A 921 -37.93 34.78 -5.73
N PRO A 922 -39.08 34.87 -6.44
CA PRO A 922 -39.52 36.11 -7.07
C PRO A 922 -40.05 37.11 -6.03
N GLN A 923 -39.67 38.39 -6.17
CA GLN A 923 -40.05 39.44 -5.23
C GLN A 923 -41.57 39.64 -5.15
N VAL A 924 -42.07 39.88 -3.93
CA VAL A 924 -43.44 40.38 -3.68
C VAL A 924 -43.35 41.83 -3.21
N ASP A 925 -43.95 42.75 -3.96
CA ASP A 925 -44.01 44.18 -3.63
C ASP A 925 -44.74 44.42 -2.30
N SER A 926 -44.01 44.89 -1.28
CA SER A 926 -44.59 45.32 0.01
C SER A 926 -44.20 46.76 0.33
N ALA A 927 -45.02 47.69 -0.17
CA ALA A 927 -44.75 49.12 -0.18
C ALA A 927 -45.05 49.81 1.18
N SER A 928 -44.25 49.52 2.22
CA SER A 928 -44.36 50.22 3.50
C SER A 928 -43.02 50.33 4.25
N SER A 929 -42.16 51.26 3.84
CA SER A 929 -41.00 51.71 4.63
C SER A 929 -41.08 53.22 4.89
N THR A 930 -41.25 53.61 6.16
CA THR A 930 -41.24 55.02 6.59
C THR A 930 -39.85 55.60 6.32
N THR A 931 -39.74 56.70 5.58
CA THR A 931 -38.45 57.34 5.28
C THR A 931 -37.82 57.94 6.54
N GLN A 932 -36.94 57.19 7.18
CA GLN A 932 -36.02 57.72 8.19
C GLN A 932 -35.16 58.83 7.55
N SER A 933 -34.98 59.94 8.24
CA SER A 933 -33.99 60.95 7.87
C SER A 933 -32.57 60.48 8.22
N LEU A 934 -31.56 60.98 7.51
CA LEU A 934 -30.17 60.85 7.94
C LEU A 934 -29.99 61.56 9.30
N ASP A 935 -29.15 61.00 10.18
CA ASP A 935 -28.89 61.58 11.51
C ASP A 935 -28.14 62.92 11.37
N PRO A 936 -28.70 64.05 11.85
CA PRO A 936 -28.03 65.36 11.80
C PRO A 936 -26.79 65.45 12.71
N ASN A 937 -26.58 64.50 13.61
CA ASN A 937 -25.37 64.36 14.42
C ASN A 937 -24.46 63.23 13.89
N GLY A 938 -24.81 62.62 12.76
CA GLY A 938 -24.04 61.53 12.15
C GLY A 938 -22.85 62.04 11.33
N PRO A 939 -21.88 61.17 10.99
CA PRO A 939 -20.64 61.57 10.31
C PRO A 939 -20.87 62.17 8.91
N PHE A 940 -22.05 62.00 8.31
CA PHE A 940 -22.42 62.65 7.06
C PHE A 940 -22.56 64.18 7.17
N PHE A 941 -22.83 64.70 8.37
CA PHE A 941 -22.90 66.13 8.68
C PHE A 941 -21.58 66.70 9.22
N GLU A 942 -20.71 65.85 9.79
CA GLU A 942 -19.43 66.28 10.35
C GLU A 942 -18.27 66.28 9.34
N PHE A 943 -18.18 65.25 8.49
CA PHE A 943 -17.04 65.05 7.58
C PHE A 943 -17.34 65.54 6.16
N ASN A 944 -16.45 66.33 5.57
CA ASN A 944 -16.48 66.62 4.14
C ASN A 944 -15.93 65.42 3.36
N LEU A 945 -16.81 64.70 2.66
CA LEU A 945 -16.49 63.48 1.94
C LEU A 945 -16.03 63.73 0.51
N VAL A 946 -16.09 64.97 -0.01
CA VAL A 946 -15.68 65.29 -1.39
C VAL A 946 -14.19 65.00 -1.62
N GLY A 947 -13.36 65.09 -0.58
CA GLY A 947 -11.95 64.68 -0.61
C GLY A 947 -11.71 63.16 -0.61
N GLU A 948 -12.75 62.34 -0.41
CA GLU A 948 -12.68 60.88 -0.29
C GLU A 948 -13.44 60.19 -1.44
N PRO A 949 -12.88 60.19 -2.67
CA PRO A 949 -13.59 59.81 -3.90
C PRO A 949 -14.07 58.35 -3.91
N SER A 950 -13.40 57.44 -3.17
CA SER A 950 -13.88 56.07 -2.98
C SER A 950 -15.19 56.01 -2.18
N ILE A 951 -15.31 56.80 -1.11
CA ILE A 951 -16.48 56.82 -0.22
C ILE A 951 -17.66 57.43 -0.99
N ILE A 952 -17.43 58.55 -1.67
CA ILE A 952 -18.40 59.15 -2.60
C ILE A 952 -18.86 58.12 -3.64
N GLN A 953 -17.94 57.35 -4.24
CA GLN A 953 -18.30 56.35 -5.24
C GLN A 953 -19.20 55.24 -4.66
N PHE A 954 -18.84 54.62 -3.53
CA PHE A 954 -19.69 53.62 -2.88
C PHE A 954 -21.10 54.16 -2.57
N LEU A 955 -21.21 55.42 -2.15
CA LEU A 955 -22.49 56.07 -1.88
C LEU A 955 -23.28 56.37 -3.17
N CYS A 956 -22.62 56.74 -4.27
CA CYS A 956 -23.26 56.87 -5.59
C CYS A 956 -23.86 55.53 -6.06
N ASP A 957 -23.14 54.43 -5.81
CA ASP A 957 -23.56 53.09 -6.19
C ASP A 957 -24.76 52.62 -5.34
N ARG A 958 -24.82 53.01 -4.05
CA ARG A 958 -26.00 52.85 -3.18
C ARG A 958 -27.21 53.68 -3.63
N VAL A 959 -27.02 54.93 -4.08
CA VAL A 959 -28.13 55.79 -4.57
C VAL A 959 -28.85 55.12 -5.74
N LYS A 960 -28.11 54.47 -6.65
CA LYS A 960 -28.69 53.73 -7.79
C LYS A 960 -29.44 52.47 -7.37
N GLN A 961 -29.03 51.82 -6.28
CA GLN A 961 -29.69 50.63 -5.73
C GLN A 961 -30.95 50.98 -4.93
N HIS A 962 -30.96 52.11 -4.21
CA HIS A 962 -31.99 52.43 -3.23
C HIS A 962 -32.54 53.84 -3.42
N SER A 963 -33.70 53.97 -4.08
CA SER A 963 -34.41 55.25 -4.27
C SER A 963 -34.84 55.94 -2.97
N GLY A 964 -34.83 55.23 -1.84
CA GLY A 964 -34.95 55.81 -0.50
C GLY A 964 -33.77 56.70 -0.13
N PHE A 965 -32.54 56.32 -0.51
CA PHE A 965 -31.33 57.10 -0.24
C PHE A 965 -31.28 58.37 -1.10
N GLU A 966 -31.69 58.30 -2.38
CA GLU A 966 -31.82 59.50 -3.22
C GLU A 966 -32.74 60.55 -2.58
N LYS A 967 -33.89 60.11 -2.02
CA LYS A 967 -34.84 60.99 -1.31
C LYS A 967 -34.24 61.59 -0.05
N GLN A 968 -33.49 60.81 0.75
CA GLN A 968 -32.78 61.29 1.93
C GLN A 968 -31.74 62.37 1.56
N LEU A 969 -30.91 62.14 0.56
CA LEU A 969 -29.90 63.09 0.10
C LEU A 969 -30.54 64.39 -0.44
N ARG A 970 -31.63 64.30 -1.21
CA ARG A 970 -32.38 65.48 -1.67
C ARG A 970 -32.98 66.28 -0.51
N ALA A 971 -33.49 65.61 0.52
CA ALA A 971 -34.04 66.28 1.70
C ALA A 971 -32.96 67.08 2.46
N VAL A 972 -31.73 66.56 2.54
CA VAL A 972 -30.58 67.27 3.15
C VAL A 972 -30.16 68.49 2.31
N VAL A 973 -30.14 68.38 0.97
CA VAL A 973 -29.90 69.53 0.09
C VAL A 973 -30.96 70.62 0.29
N GLU A 974 -32.24 70.26 0.44
CA GLU A 974 -33.31 71.21 0.75
C GLU A 974 -33.18 71.82 2.16
N GLN A 975 -32.82 71.02 3.18
CA GLN A 975 -32.60 71.49 4.55
C GLN A 975 -31.54 72.61 4.61
N SER A 976 -30.52 72.55 3.75
CA SER A 976 -29.48 73.59 3.66
C SER A 976 -30.01 74.99 3.34
N LYS A 977 -31.24 75.14 2.83
CA LYS A 977 -31.85 76.45 2.57
C LYS A 977 -32.14 77.20 3.88
N THR A 978 -32.70 76.52 4.86
CA THR A 978 -33.10 77.10 6.16
C THR A 978 -32.05 76.91 7.25
N ASP A 979 -31.35 75.78 7.24
CA ASP A 979 -30.33 75.39 8.21
C ASP A 979 -28.93 75.71 7.70
N ALA A 980 -28.02 76.16 8.56
CA ALA A 980 -26.61 76.38 8.21
C ALA A 980 -25.72 75.19 8.61
N SER A 981 -26.13 74.38 9.59
CA SER A 981 -25.38 73.19 10.03
C SER A 981 -25.42 72.06 8.98
N ALA A 982 -26.52 71.97 8.24
CA ALA A 982 -26.68 71.02 7.13
C ALA A 982 -25.77 71.28 5.91
N ALA A 983 -24.96 72.35 5.88
CA ALA A 983 -24.17 72.72 4.71
C ALA A 983 -23.14 71.65 4.28
N ILE A 984 -22.44 71.01 5.23
CA ILE A 984 -21.47 69.94 4.93
C ILE A 984 -22.20 68.71 4.35
N ALA A 985 -23.30 68.30 4.98
CA ALA A 985 -24.12 67.20 4.51
C ALA A 985 -24.74 67.47 3.13
N ALA A 986 -25.12 68.72 2.84
CA ALA A 986 -25.66 69.12 1.55
C ALA A 986 -24.57 69.19 0.47
N THR A 987 -23.35 69.64 0.79
CA THR A 987 -22.16 69.54 -0.07
C THR A 987 -21.88 68.08 -0.44
N ASN A 988 -21.87 67.18 0.55
CA ASN A 988 -21.72 65.74 0.33
C ASN A 988 -22.85 65.19 -0.55
N ALA A 989 -24.10 65.50 -0.20
CA ALA A 989 -25.29 64.99 -0.88
C ALA A 989 -25.39 65.44 -2.34
N MET A 990 -25.11 66.72 -2.64
CA MET A 990 -25.09 67.22 -4.01
C MET A 990 -24.03 66.50 -4.84
N SER A 991 -22.80 66.37 -4.30
CA SER A 991 -21.70 65.70 -4.99
C SER A 991 -22.01 64.22 -5.30
N ILE A 992 -22.64 63.51 -4.35
CA ILE A 992 -23.07 62.12 -4.55
C ILE A 992 -24.19 62.03 -5.59
N LEU A 993 -25.22 62.87 -5.52
CA LEU A 993 -26.35 62.85 -6.46
C LEU A 993 -25.89 63.18 -7.89
N VAL A 994 -25.08 64.23 -8.07
CA VAL A 994 -24.51 64.62 -9.37
C VAL A 994 -23.71 63.46 -9.97
N ARG A 995 -22.75 62.89 -9.22
CA ARG A 995 -21.88 61.80 -9.68
C ARG A 995 -22.62 60.48 -9.88
N ALA A 996 -23.76 60.26 -9.21
CA ALA A 996 -24.65 59.14 -9.49
C ALA A 996 -25.42 59.27 -10.83
N GLY A 997 -25.40 60.45 -11.46
CA GLY A 997 -26.10 60.76 -12.71
C GLY A 997 -27.47 61.39 -12.52
N ILE A 998 -27.79 61.85 -11.30
CA ILE A 998 -29.10 62.43 -10.98
C ILE A 998 -29.20 63.84 -11.58
N ARG A 999 -30.29 64.09 -12.32
CA ARG A 999 -30.55 65.37 -12.98
C ARG A 999 -31.28 66.35 -12.04
N PHE A 1000 -30.95 67.63 -12.19
CA PHE A 1000 -31.50 68.74 -11.42
C PHE A 1000 -32.20 69.79 -12.31
N ASN A 1001 -32.41 69.48 -13.59
CA ASN A 1001 -33.07 70.35 -14.57
C ASN A 1001 -34.42 70.86 -14.06
N GLY A 1002 -34.63 72.18 -14.15
CA GLY A 1002 -35.87 72.87 -13.75
C GLY A 1002 -36.15 72.94 -12.24
N LEU A 1003 -35.27 72.43 -11.37
CA LEU A 1003 -35.49 72.44 -9.93
C LEU A 1003 -35.25 73.82 -9.30
N ASP A 1004 -36.02 74.11 -8.24
CA ASP A 1004 -35.80 75.29 -7.39
C ASP A 1004 -34.72 74.99 -6.35
N LEU A 1005 -33.50 75.44 -6.61
CA LEU A 1005 -32.33 75.32 -5.74
C LEU A 1005 -31.96 76.67 -5.10
N ARG A 1006 -32.92 77.60 -4.98
CA ARG A 1006 -32.63 78.94 -4.46
C ARG A 1006 -32.28 78.87 -2.98
N GLY A 1007 -31.17 79.52 -2.60
CA GLY A 1007 -30.71 79.58 -1.22
C GLY A 1007 -30.06 78.31 -0.65
N ILE A 1008 -29.82 77.25 -1.44
CA ILE A 1008 -29.09 76.07 -0.94
C ILE A 1008 -27.67 76.46 -0.50
N LYS A 1009 -27.10 75.74 0.47
CA LYS A 1009 -25.72 75.95 0.93
C LYS A 1009 -24.91 74.68 0.68
N ILE A 1010 -24.09 74.70 -0.37
CA ILE A 1010 -23.29 73.56 -0.81
C ILE A 1010 -21.83 73.96 -1.15
N PRO A 1011 -21.14 74.73 -0.28
CA PRO A 1011 -19.77 75.17 -0.55
C PRO A 1011 -18.83 73.97 -0.72
N GLY A 1012 -18.03 73.99 -1.79
CA GLY A 1012 -17.08 72.95 -2.17
C GLY A 1012 -17.67 71.68 -2.77
N ALA A 1013 -18.95 71.66 -3.18
CA ALA A 1013 -19.55 70.50 -3.84
C ALA A 1013 -18.96 70.24 -5.23
N ASP A 1014 -18.76 68.96 -5.57
CA ASP A 1014 -18.39 68.53 -6.92
C ASP A 1014 -19.64 68.55 -7.82
N LEU A 1015 -19.71 69.55 -8.70
CA LEU A 1015 -20.79 69.72 -9.67
C LEU A 1015 -20.40 69.23 -11.09
N SER A 1016 -19.24 68.57 -11.22
CA SER A 1016 -18.74 68.04 -12.49
C SER A 1016 -19.71 67.04 -13.12
N ASP A 1017 -19.85 67.08 -14.45
CA ASP A 1017 -20.79 66.27 -15.24
C ASP A 1017 -22.29 66.42 -14.88
N GLY A 1018 -22.64 67.34 -13.96
CA GLY A 1018 -24.01 67.55 -13.49
C GLY A 1018 -24.92 68.28 -14.49
N GLN A 1019 -26.20 67.88 -14.51
CA GLN A 1019 -27.22 68.46 -15.40
C GLN A 1019 -28.18 69.35 -14.60
N PHE A 1020 -28.16 70.66 -14.92
CA PHE A 1020 -28.84 71.73 -14.18
C PHE A 1020 -29.65 72.66 -15.10
N ASP A 1021 -30.11 72.18 -16.27
CA ASP A 1021 -30.77 73.03 -17.28
C ASP A 1021 -32.02 73.72 -16.69
N SER A 1022 -32.08 75.05 -16.75
CA SER A 1022 -33.16 75.87 -16.14
C SER A 1022 -33.33 75.73 -14.61
N ALA A 1023 -32.36 75.18 -13.88
CA ALA A 1023 -32.40 75.16 -12.41
C ALA A 1023 -32.25 76.58 -11.82
N GLN A 1024 -32.98 76.88 -10.75
CA GLN A 1024 -32.96 78.20 -10.10
C GLN A 1024 -31.97 78.21 -8.93
N MET A 1025 -30.77 78.77 -9.11
CA MET A 1025 -29.73 78.83 -8.05
C MET A 1025 -29.54 80.23 -7.42
N GLN A 1026 -30.53 81.13 -7.52
CA GLN A 1026 -30.40 82.48 -6.94
C GLN A 1026 -30.20 82.42 -5.42
N LYS A 1027 -29.19 83.14 -4.92
CA LYS A 1027 -28.73 83.13 -3.51
C LYS A 1027 -28.18 81.79 -2.99
N ALA A 1028 -27.91 80.81 -3.85
CA ALA A 1028 -27.19 79.61 -3.44
C ALA A 1028 -25.73 79.95 -3.04
N ASP A 1029 -25.21 79.28 -2.03
CA ASP A 1029 -23.79 79.33 -1.66
C ASP A 1029 -23.04 78.19 -2.35
N LEU A 1030 -22.20 78.58 -3.32
CA LEU A 1030 -21.48 77.71 -4.26
C LEU A 1030 -19.95 77.99 -4.24
N HIS A 1031 -19.41 78.60 -3.18
CA HIS A 1031 -17.97 78.90 -3.11
C HIS A 1031 -17.15 77.60 -3.13
N GLY A 1032 -16.07 77.57 -3.90
CA GLY A 1032 -15.15 76.43 -3.94
C GLY A 1032 -14.32 76.29 -2.65
N PRO A 1033 -13.58 75.16 -2.48
CA PRO A 1033 -12.57 75.06 -1.44
C PRO A 1033 -11.45 76.10 -1.67
N TYR A 1034 -10.92 76.65 -0.57
CA TYR A 1034 -9.77 77.56 -0.56
C TYR A 1034 -8.45 76.79 -0.39
#